data_AF-A0A1E1MDF0-F1
#
_entry.id   AF-A0A1E1MDF0-F1
#
_cell.length_a   1.000
_cell.length_b   1.000
_cell.length_c   1.000
_cell.angle_alpha   90.00
_cell.angle_beta   90.00
_cell.angle_gamma   90.00
#
_symmetry.space_group_name_H-M   'P 1'
#
loop_
_entity.id
_entity.type
_entity.pdbx_description
1 polymer ?
#
loop_
_entity_poly.entity_id
_entity_poly.type
_entity_poly.pdbx_seq_one_letter_code
_entity_poly.pdbx_strand_id
1 'polypeptide(L)'
;MHLPLFLIVTFVQLVLSQVQPFTVTGFLDSASSKSGTGINRGGAITVSGFNIVIPENLLVELPAAFVPFAEFADAGPSKRVGPNEVSVTGNIINNVIIAGQFSVSQLDLAFASGSIEGLSADGAIKIKNGPTLRINDPRARYSAGYTNLPFFTADDENASIASFSGFPMCVPRGSGDSKCPDSNRPAGSSSFVVPNASQMVPIRVGDYIEYSGIQVGRETIAYSMVVNIDIQTSGTQACYIRVEDAIIGVQDASAAVEAARHRFVGYTSRSDLPLTIYAIDQDPCTGAETDRLVASTNVVASARNKWEVRIPKGSNIGLFTRNYRVKCGDTIITTPDGFNAGSYVQPVSEWIFPELVTPGGTPPPLEFSNIGPMRNGFGVIDGQVFGQLNPWPGATAPTVVACAPPPTTTTLVSAPTSTSDNSNTSSEGPVSSATPVPVAIAANAGVDRIVLAGTFVSLTATQSPLNLLASDLTYAWSQISGSTVGVTLAKSLTSTPSFVAPVVPVGVSQPHEFRVIITHTPSGSKANDTIVVTSDRSSTSFDHPVIDTLTWASRQGGTATASVRTELVDAAGSMRIIFGPVAGGVERVMTRGAEINGKVTYTFNARSIPSYTLATVRSYITVGSSAVLVPGPQVSSTTITPG
;
A
#
# COMPACT_ATOMS: atom_id res chain seq x y z
N MET A 1 48.78 67.07 4.11
CA MET A 1 47.36 66.97 3.69
C MET A 1 47.21 65.76 2.76
N HIS A 2 47.26 64.53 3.28
CA HIS A 2 46.86 63.32 2.53
C HIS A 2 46.14 62.39 3.53
N LEU A 3 44.83 62.26 3.30
CA LEU A 3 43.88 61.48 4.10
C LEU A 3 44.05 59.99 3.76
N PRO A 4 44.09 59.05 4.72
CA PRO A 4 44.11 57.64 4.40
C PRO A 4 42.71 57.19 4.00
N LEU A 5 42.61 56.56 2.83
CA LEU A 5 41.41 55.92 2.31
C LEU A 5 41.10 54.69 3.16
N PHE A 6 40.12 54.79 4.06
CA PHE A 6 39.56 53.63 4.77
C PHE A 6 38.79 52.77 3.77
N LEU A 7 39.34 51.61 3.44
CA LEU A 7 38.65 50.56 2.69
C LEU A 7 37.64 49.89 3.65
N ILE A 8 36.37 50.29 3.59
CA ILE A 8 35.28 49.56 4.25
C ILE A 8 35.08 48.27 3.46
N VAL A 9 35.62 47.17 3.98
CA VAL A 9 35.28 45.82 3.51
C VAL A 9 33.92 45.48 4.09
N THR A 10 32.86 45.70 3.32
CA THR A 10 31.53 45.18 3.62
C THR A 10 31.57 43.66 3.47
N PHE A 11 31.68 42.94 4.58
CA PHE A 11 31.35 41.52 4.63
C PHE A 11 29.84 41.40 4.40
N VAL A 12 29.44 41.24 3.13
CA VAL A 12 28.12 40.68 2.82
C VAL A 12 28.21 39.21 3.21
N GLN A 13 27.79 38.87 4.43
CA GLN A 13 27.43 37.49 4.71
C GLN A 13 26.28 37.15 3.77
N LEU A 14 26.53 36.28 2.78
CA LEU A 14 25.45 35.54 2.16
C LEU A 14 24.81 34.74 3.29
N VAL A 15 23.69 35.23 3.80
CA VAL A 15 22.81 34.45 4.67
C VAL A 15 22.22 33.38 3.76
N LEU A 16 22.88 32.21 3.72
CA LEU A 16 22.25 31.00 3.21
C LEU A 16 20.93 30.84 3.98
N SER A 17 19.83 30.56 3.26
CA SER A 17 18.53 30.27 3.87
C SER A 17 18.73 29.28 5.02
N GLN A 18 18.51 29.74 6.26
CA GLN A 18 18.65 28.88 7.42
C GLN A 18 17.47 27.91 7.40
N VAL A 19 17.76 26.65 7.11
CA VAL A 19 16.79 25.55 7.19
C VAL A 19 17.13 24.68 8.38
N GLN A 20 16.16 24.48 9.27
CA GLN A 20 16.32 23.69 10.49
C GLN A 20 15.20 22.65 10.57
N PRO A 21 15.47 21.45 11.10
CA PRO A 21 14.43 20.47 11.32
C PRO A 21 13.46 20.93 12.41
N PHE A 22 12.20 20.52 12.27
CA PHE A 22 11.14 20.83 13.22
C PHE A 22 10.27 19.60 13.45
N THR A 23 10.01 19.30 14.73
CA THR A 23 9.00 18.33 15.13
C THR A 23 8.27 18.85 16.37
N VAL A 24 6.95 18.71 16.40
CA VAL A 24 6.13 18.96 17.60
C VAL A 24 5.08 17.87 17.72
N THR A 25 4.89 17.37 18.94
CA THR A 25 3.73 16.56 19.31
C THR A 25 3.00 17.28 20.45
N GLY A 26 1.68 17.43 20.35
CA GLY A 26 0.89 18.15 21.34
C GLY A 26 -0.57 18.28 20.96
N PHE A 27 -1.33 19.04 21.75
CA PHE A 27 -2.75 19.28 21.45
C PHE A 27 -2.90 20.29 20.31
N LEU A 28 -3.83 20.00 19.39
CA LEU A 28 -4.22 20.91 18.33
C LEU A 28 -5.00 22.10 18.90
N ASP A 29 -4.40 23.28 18.91
CA ASP A 29 -5.03 24.52 19.39
C ASP A 29 -6.00 25.09 18.34
N SER A 30 -5.58 25.10 17.08
CA SER A 30 -6.41 25.57 15.96
C SER A 30 -6.01 24.93 14.64
N ALA A 31 -6.96 24.82 13.70
CA ALA A 31 -6.68 24.50 12.31
C ALA A 31 -7.62 25.29 11.39
N SER A 32 -7.04 25.87 10.35
CA SER A 32 -7.78 26.65 9.34
C SER A 32 -7.26 26.34 7.94
N SER A 33 -8.16 26.06 7.01
CA SER A 33 -7.83 25.92 5.59
C SER A 33 -7.74 27.30 4.92
N LYS A 34 -6.95 27.41 3.84
CA LYS A 34 -6.98 28.60 2.95
C LYS A 34 -8.36 28.70 2.29
N SER A 35 -8.80 29.91 1.94
CA SER A 35 -10.06 30.10 1.18
C SER A 35 -10.07 29.38 -0.17
N GLY A 36 -11.24 28.91 -0.61
CA GLY A 36 -11.43 28.29 -1.93
C GLY A 36 -12.32 27.05 -1.84
N THR A 37 -12.43 26.30 -2.94
CA THR A 37 -13.25 25.08 -3.01
C THR A 37 -12.46 23.82 -3.30
N GLY A 38 -11.16 23.93 -3.64
CA GLY A 38 -10.30 22.76 -3.85
C GLY A 38 -10.16 21.93 -2.57
N ILE A 39 -10.14 20.61 -2.69
CA ILE A 39 -9.96 19.72 -1.53
C ILE A 39 -8.48 19.64 -1.12
N ASN A 40 -7.55 19.89 -2.04
CA ASN A 40 -6.11 19.90 -1.78
C ASN A 40 -5.58 21.17 -1.10
N ARG A 41 -6.46 22.07 -0.62
CA ARG A 41 -6.04 23.34 0.00
C ARG A 41 -5.23 23.07 1.26
N GLY A 42 -4.09 23.75 1.35
CA GLY A 42 -3.31 23.86 2.59
C GLY A 42 -3.93 24.87 3.56
N GLY A 43 -3.15 25.32 4.53
CA GLY A 43 -3.57 26.33 5.50
C GLY A 43 -2.60 26.49 6.65
N ALA A 44 -3.12 26.60 7.85
CA ALA A 44 -2.32 26.78 9.05
C ALA A 44 -2.93 26.04 10.25
N ILE A 45 -2.05 25.64 11.16
CA ILE A 45 -2.42 25.11 12.47
C ILE A 45 -1.61 25.79 13.56
N THR A 46 -2.13 25.75 14.78
CA THR A 46 -1.37 26.06 15.99
C THR A 46 -1.30 24.83 16.88
N VAL A 47 -0.11 24.51 17.36
CA VAL A 47 0.14 23.36 18.26
C VAL A 47 1.14 23.80 19.32
N SER A 48 0.76 23.76 20.59
CA SER A 48 1.63 24.13 21.71
C SER A 48 2.28 25.51 21.52
N GLY A 49 1.56 26.46 20.90
CA GLY A 49 2.06 27.81 20.59
C GLY A 49 2.92 27.94 19.32
N PHE A 50 3.23 26.84 18.62
CA PHE A 50 3.87 26.90 17.30
C PHE A 50 2.84 27.20 16.21
N ASN A 51 3.10 28.22 15.39
CA ASN A 51 2.31 28.50 14.19
C ASN A 51 2.94 27.81 12.99
N ILE A 52 2.20 26.87 12.39
CA ILE A 52 2.72 25.96 11.37
C ILE A 52 1.93 26.15 10.08
N VAL A 53 2.65 26.35 8.98
CA VAL A 53 2.08 26.34 7.64
C VAL A 53 1.87 24.89 7.20
N ILE A 54 0.64 24.58 6.80
CA ILE A 54 0.29 23.34 6.14
C ILE A 54 0.32 23.56 4.64
N PRO A 55 1.20 22.87 3.88
CA PRO A 55 1.22 22.97 2.43
C PRO A 55 -0.09 22.53 1.78
N GLU A 56 -0.36 23.09 0.60
CA GLU A 56 -1.27 22.48 -0.36
C GLU A 56 -0.79 21.06 -0.70
N ASN A 57 -1.76 20.19 -1.02
CA ASN A 57 -1.60 18.76 -1.27
C ASN A 57 -1.21 17.91 -0.05
N LEU A 58 -0.97 18.49 1.15
CA LEU A 58 -0.72 17.68 2.33
C LEU A 58 -1.97 16.91 2.75
N LEU A 59 -1.83 15.61 2.93
CA LEU A 59 -2.84 14.73 3.51
C LEU A 59 -2.57 14.54 5.00
N VAL A 60 -3.63 14.66 5.80
CA VAL A 60 -3.63 14.36 7.23
C VAL A 60 -3.68 12.87 7.42
N GLU A 61 -2.80 12.37 8.28
CA GLU A 61 -2.71 10.97 8.64
C GLU A 61 -3.55 10.67 9.88
N LEU A 62 -4.54 9.80 9.69
CA LEU A 62 -5.36 9.19 10.72
C LEU A 62 -4.97 7.70 10.81
N PRO A 63 -5.29 7.00 11.91
CA PRO A 63 -4.85 5.62 12.12
C PRO A 63 -5.13 4.63 10.98
N ALA A 64 -6.20 4.86 10.21
CA ALA A 64 -6.65 3.99 9.14
C ALA A 64 -7.06 4.76 7.87
N ALA A 65 -6.74 6.06 7.77
CA ALA A 65 -7.16 6.89 6.65
C ALA A 65 -6.20 8.05 6.40
N PHE A 66 -6.18 8.50 5.16
CA PHE A 66 -5.51 9.73 4.77
C PHE A 66 -6.54 10.68 4.18
N VAL A 67 -6.70 11.84 4.81
CA VAL A 67 -7.74 12.80 4.42
C VAL A 67 -7.12 14.12 3.98
N PRO A 68 -7.73 14.85 3.03
CA PRO A 68 -7.27 16.19 2.70
C PRO A 68 -7.27 17.12 3.91
N PHE A 69 -6.22 17.93 4.07
CA PHE A 69 -6.14 18.87 5.19
C PHE A 69 -7.34 19.80 5.28
N ALA A 70 -7.84 20.30 4.14
CA ALA A 70 -8.99 21.19 4.12
C ALA A 70 -10.24 20.51 4.71
N GLU A 71 -10.47 19.23 4.39
CA GLU A 71 -11.58 18.46 4.96
C GLU A 71 -11.46 18.35 6.48
N PHE A 72 -10.27 18.01 6.99
CA PHE A 72 -10.03 17.93 8.42
C PHE A 72 -10.17 19.28 9.13
N ALA A 73 -9.60 20.35 8.57
CA ALA A 73 -9.62 21.68 9.17
C ALA A 73 -11.03 22.29 9.17
N ASP A 74 -11.78 22.11 8.08
CA ASP A 74 -13.14 22.61 7.90
C ASP A 74 -14.17 21.76 8.67
N ALA A 75 -13.82 20.52 9.02
CA ALA A 75 -14.63 19.69 9.89
C ALA A 75 -14.76 20.34 11.28
N GLY A 76 -15.98 20.71 11.66
CA GLY A 76 -16.26 21.29 12.96
C GLY A 76 -15.94 20.34 14.13
N PRO A 77 -16.02 20.82 15.39
CA PRO A 77 -15.70 20.04 16.58
C PRO A 77 -16.58 18.79 16.75
N SER A 78 -17.80 18.79 16.20
CA SER A 78 -18.71 17.63 16.20
C SER A 78 -18.24 16.47 15.31
N LYS A 79 -17.32 16.72 14.37
CA LYS A 79 -16.82 15.73 13.41
C LYS A 79 -15.38 15.33 13.70
N ARG A 80 -14.53 16.26 14.16
CA ARG A 80 -13.17 15.96 14.61
C ARG A 80 -13.11 15.25 15.97
N VAL A 81 -14.04 15.55 16.89
CA VAL A 81 -14.12 15.00 18.26
C VAL A 81 -12.77 15.06 19.01
N GLY A 82 -12.58 16.13 19.79
CA GLY A 82 -11.32 16.39 20.51
C GLY A 82 -11.48 16.57 22.03
N PRO A 83 -10.36 16.82 22.75
CA PRO A 83 -9.08 17.33 22.23
C PRO A 83 -8.36 16.32 21.32
N ASN A 84 -7.71 16.82 20.26
CA ASN A 84 -6.92 16.02 19.33
C ASN A 84 -5.44 16.22 19.66
N GLU A 85 -4.71 15.12 19.83
CA GLU A 85 -3.25 15.11 19.82
C GLU A 85 -2.77 15.03 18.36
N VAL A 86 -1.73 15.80 18.05
CA VAL A 86 -1.18 15.88 16.71
C VAL A 86 0.32 15.77 16.75
N SER A 87 0.89 15.09 15.76
CA SER A 87 2.34 15.07 15.53
C SER A 87 2.63 15.70 14.17
N VAL A 88 3.51 16.70 14.17
CA VAL A 88 3.84 17.48 12.99
C VAL A 88 5.34 17.51 12.82
N THR A 89 5.80 17.03 11.67
CA THR A 89 7.21 16.95 11.32
C THR A 89 7.45 17.76 10.06
N GLY A 90 8.48 18.60 10.04
CA GLY A 90 8.70 19.60 9.01
C GLY A 90 10.07 20.26 9.11
N ASN A 91 10.21 21.41 8.45
CA ASN A 91 11.39 22.25 8.52
C ASN A 91 11.00 23.71 8.78
N ILE A 92 11.86 24.44 9.50
CA ILE A 92 11.82 25.90 9.63
C ILE A 92 12.63 26.47 8.47
N ILE A 93 12.01 27.25 7.60
CA ILE A 93 12.63 27.86 6.43
C ILE A 93 12.44 29.36 6.53
N ASN A 94 13.54 30.11 6.70
CA ASN A 94 13.50 31.58 6.87
C ASN A 94 12.49 32.00 7.96
N ASN A 95 12.56 31.32 9.12
CA ASN A 95 11.68 31.49 10.28
C ASN A 95 10.20 31.11 10.06
N VAL A 96 9.85 30.44 8.97
CA VAL A 96 8.51 29.89 8.73
C VAL A 96 8.54 28.38 8.94
N ILE A 97 7.72 27.88 9.84
CA ILE A 97 7.57 26.43 10.05
C ILE A 97 6.66 25.87 8.97
N ILE A 98 7.17 24.94 8.17
CA ILE A 98 6.43 24.29 7.08
C ILE A 98 6.35 22.79 7.36
N ALA A 99 5.14 22.25 7.48
CA ALA A 99 4.91 20.83 7.71
C ALA A 99 5.25 20.00 6.46
N GLY A 100 5.93 18.87 6.65
CA GLY A 100 6.04 17.81 5.64
C GLY A 100 5.15 16.61 5.95
N GLN A 101 4.83 16.39 7.23
CA GLN A 101 3.92 15.36 7.73
C GLN A 101 3.03 15.92 8.82
N PHE A 102 1.80 15.40 8.90
CA PHE A 102 0.82 15.77 9.91
C PHE A 102 -0.05 14.56 10.23
N SER A 103 0.13 13.98 11.43
CA SER A 103 -0.72 12.92 11.96
C SER A 103 -1.62 13.41 13.09
N VAL A 104 -2.78 12.77 13.23
CA VAL A 104 -3.82 13.11 14.21
C VAL A 104 -4.29 11.86 14.93
N SER A 105 -4.37 11.98 16.25
CA SER A 105 -5.02 11.02 17.15
C SER A 105 -5.90 11.77 18.16
N GLN A 106 -6.81 11.08 18.85
CA GLN A 106 -7.41 11.68 20.06
C GLN A 106 -6.41 11.62 21.23
N LEU A 107 -5.70 10.51 21.33
CA LEU A 107 -4.58 10.25 22.22
C LEU A 107 -3.74 9.13 21.59
N ASP A 108 -2.48 9.38 21.30
CA ASP A 108 -1.67 8.59 20.34
C ASP A 108 -1.46 7.14 20.80
N LEU A 109 -1.19 6.95 22.10
CA LEU A 109 -0.98 5.63 22.70
C LEU A 109 -2.24 5.05 23.37
N ALA A 110 -3.42 5.58 23.03
CA ALA A 110 -4.68 5.09 23.61
C ALA A 110 -5.07 3.73 23.01
N PHE A 111 -4.90 2.68 23.82
CA PHE A 111 -5.49 1.37 23.59
C PHE A 111 -6.05 0.82 24.90
N ALA A 112 -6.96 -0.14 24.79
CA ALA A 112 -7.50 -0.85 25.92
C ALA A 112 -7.76 -2.32 25.55
N SER A 113 -7.97 -3.15 26.57
CA SER A 113 -8.30 -4.55 26.39
C SER A 113 -9.33 -5.03 27.40
N GLY A 114 -10.03 -6.11 27.08
CA GLY A 114 -11.03 -6.66 27.96
C GLY A 114 -11.84 -7.79 27.34
N SER A 115 -12.65 -8.44 28.17
CA SER A 115 -13.57 -9.49 27.71
C SER A 115 -14.93 -8.89 27.35
N ILE A 116 -15.50 -9.37 26.25
CA ILE A 116 -16.86 -9.02 25.83
C ILE A 116 -17.86 -9.65 26.81
N GLU A 117 -18.77 -8.86 27.41
CA GLU A 117 -19.88 -9.36 28.24
C GLU A 117 -21.23 -9.35 27.52
N GLY A 118 -21.37 -8.55 26.46
CA GLY A 118 -22.61 -8.45 25.70
C GLY A 118 -22.38 -7.97 24.27
N LEU A 119 -23.22 -8.46 23.37
CA LEU A 119 -23.29 -8.06 21.96
C LEU A 119 -24.74 -7.77 21.62
N SER A 120 -24.99 -6.76 20.79
CA SER A 120 -26.32 -6.43 20.30
C SER A 120 -26.35 -6.26 18.79
N ALA A 121 -27.52 -6.54 18.19
CA ALA A 121 -27.73 -6.51 16.75
C ALA A 121 -27.49 -5.12 16.11
N ASP A 122 -27.58 -4.04 16.90
CA ASP A 122 -27.26 -2.68 16.47
C ASP A 122 -25.74 -2.39 16.50
N GLY A 123 -24.91 -3.42 16.70
CA GLY A 123 -23.46 -3.34 16.63
C GLY A 123 -22.75 -2.91 17.91
N ALA A 124 -23.47 -2.77 19.03
CA ALA A 124 -22.83 -2.43 20.30
C ALA A 124 -22.11 -3.63 20.91
N ILE A 125 -20.92 -3.38 21.43
CA ILE A 125 -20.05 -4.38 22.06
C ILE A 125 -19.80 -3.93 23.50
N LYS A 126 -20.39 -4.63 24.46
CA LYS A 126 -20.22 -4.28 25.87
C LYS A 126 -19.00 -5.00 26.45
N ILE A 127 -18.05 -4.24 27.01
CA ILE A 127 -16.88 -4.78 27.70
C ILE A 127 -17.18 -4.96 29.19
N LYS A 128 -16.79 -6.11 29.73
CA LYS A 128 -16.96 -6.44 31.14
C LYS A 128 -16.26 -5.41 32.03
N ASN A 129 -17.02 -4.80 32.94
CA ASN A 129 -16.56 -3.71 33.81
C ASN A 129 -15.97 -2.49 33.03
N GLY A 130 -16.31 -2.36 31.75
CA GLY A 130 -15.70 -1.39 30.84
C GLY A 130 -16.72 -0.59 30.01
N PRO A 131 -16.26 0.13 28.98
CA PRO A 131 -17.13 0.92 28.12
C PRO A 131 -18.01 0.04 27.22
N THR A 132 -18.96 0.67 26.54
CA THR A 132 -19.60 0.10 25.36
C THR A 132 -18.84 0.58 24.13
N LEU A 133 -18.50 -0.33 23.23
CA LEU A 133 -17.85 -0.01 21.96
C LEU A 133 -18.85 0.00 20.82
N ARG A 134 -18.56 0.82 19.81
CA ARG A 134 -19.11 0.70 18.45
C ARG A 134 -17.96 0.76 17.46
N ILE A 135 -18.06 0.03 16.36
CA ILE A 135 -17.03 0.10 15.30
C ILE A 135 -17.39 1.26 14.38
N ASN A 136 -16.44 2.16 14.11
CA ASN A 136 -16.62 3.23 13.13
C ASN A 136 -16.55 2.65 11.72
N ASP A 137 -17.64 2.03 11.29
CA ASP A 137 -17.72 1.27 10.05
C ASP A 137 -18.79 1.87 9.13
N PRO A 138 -18.48 2.92 8.36
CA PRO A 138 -19.49 3.62 7.56
C PRO A 138 -20.16 2.74 6.49
N ARG A 139 -19.49 1.68 6.05
CA ARG A 139 -19.99 0.75 5.02
C ARG A 139 -20.65 -0.51 5.60
N ALA A 140 -20.79 -0.59 6.93
CA ALA A 140 -21.39 -1.72 7.65
C ALA A 140 -20.79 -3.08 7.24
N ARG A 141 -19.46 -3.13 7.08
CA ARG A 141 -18.72 -4.33 6.74
C ARG A 141 -18.56 -5.25 7.96
N TYR A 142 -18.06 -4.73 9.07
CA TYR A 142 -17.79 -5.48 10.30
C TYR A 142 -19.00 -5.56 11.25
N SER A 143 -19.84 -4.53 11.26
CA SER A 143 -20.94 -4.39 12.23
C SER A 143 -22.19 -3.79 11.57
N ALA A 144 -23.18 -3.38 12.38
CA ALA A 144 -24.40 -2.71 11.91
C ALA A 144 -24.16 -1.34 11.23
N GLY A 145 -22.93 -0.84 11.32
CA GLY A 145 -22.47 0.40 10.70
C GLY A 145 -22.51 1.60 11.63
N TYR A 146 -21.65 2.58 11.37
CA TYR A 146 -21.58 3.84 12.11
C TYR A 146 -21.08 4.95 11.19
N THR A 147 -21.85 6.02 11.04
CA THR A 147 -21.58 7.10 10.07
C THR A 147 -21.52 8.50 10.71
N ASN A 148 -21.64 8.58 12.03
CA ASN A 148 -21.71 9.87 12.72
C ASN A 148 -20.38 10.63 12.64
N LEU A 149 -19.25 9.92 12.53
CA LEU A 149 -17.91 10.46 12.50
C LEU A 149 -17.20 10.07 11.19
N PRO A 150 -16.76 11.05 10.38
CA PRO A 150 -16.13 10.78 9.09
C PRO A 150 -14.65 10.38 9.22
N PHE A 151 -14.02 10.68 10.36
CA PHE A 151 -12.63 10.35 10.66
C PHE A 151 -12.54 9.19 11.63
N PHE A 152 -11.34 8.61 11.78
CA PHE A 152 -11.09 7.45 12.63
C PHE A 152 -12.01 6.27 12.26
N THR A 153 -12.15 5.99 10.96
CA THR A 153 -12.91 4.85 10.46
C THR A 153 -12.11 3.57 10.64
N ALA A 154 -12.77 2.45 10.88
CA ALA A 154 -12.17 1.15 10.67
C ALA A 154 -11.80 1.02 9.18
N ASP A 155 -10.57 0.60 8.89
CA ASP A 155 -10.18 0.25 7.53
C ASP A 155 -11.03 -0.96 7.10
N ASP A 156 -11.75 -0.83 6.00
CA ASP A 156 -12.62 -1.85 5.46
C ASP A 156 -12.03 -2.54 4.22
N GLU A 157 -10.86 -2.12 3.74
CA GLU A 157 -10.08 -2.77 2.68
C GLU A 157 -9.04 -3.73 3.27
N ASN A 158 -8.37 -3.30 4.34
CA ASN A 158 -7.47 -4.11 5.16
C ASN A 158 -8.12 -4.35 6.52
N ALA A 159 -8.19 -5.61 6.95
CA ALA A 159 -8.99 -5.98 8.12
C ALA A 159 -8.43 -5.40 9.44
N SER A 160 -8.88 -4.19 9.80
CA SER A 160 -8.56 -3.53 11.07
C SER A 160 -9.32 -4.10 12.27
N ILE A 161 -10.40 -4.82 11.99
CA ILE A 161 -11.17 -5.64 12.93
C ILE A 161 -10.88 -7.10 12.60
N ALA A 162 -9.94 -7.71 13.32
CA ALA A 162 -9.37 -8.99 12.95
C ALA A 162 -9.06 -9.89 14.16
N SER A 163 -8.81 -11.16 13.86
CA SER A 163 -8.26 -12.12 14.81
C SER A 163 -6.78 -11.84 15.05
N PHE A 164 -6.17 -12.55 16.00
CA PHE A 164 -4.74 -12.48 16.27
C PHE A 164 -3.90 -12.74 15.01
N SER A 165 -4.34 -13.72 14.20
CA SER A 165 -3.71 -14.14 12.94
C SER A 165 -4.02 -13.24 11.74
N GLY A 166 -4.84 -12.19 11.91
CA GLY A 166 -5.22 -11.24 10.85
C GLY A 166 -6.46 -11.61 10.06
N PHE A 167 -7.23 -12.62 10.49
CA PHE A 167 -8.45 -13.03 9.83
C PHE A 167 -9.61 -12.05 10.17
N PRO A 168 -10.38 -11.53 9.19
CA PRO A 168 -11.48 -10.59 9.43
C PRO A 168 -12.54 -11.09 10.41
N MET A 169 -12.86 -10.26 11.41
CA MET A 169 -13.86 -10.56 12.45
C MET A 169 -15.09 -9.66 12.29
N CYS A 170 -16.24 -10.10 12.77
CA CYS A 170 -17.50 -9.36 12.65
C CYS A 170 -18.36 -9.41 13.90
N VAL A 171 -19.21 -8.39 14.08
CA VAL A 171 -20.25 -8.33 15.10
C VAL A 171 -21.54 -8.91 14.53
N PRO A 172 -22.14 -9.93 15.15
CA PRO A 172 -23.40 -10.50 14.68
C PRO A 172 -24.54 -9.46 14.65
N ARG A 173 -25.21 -9.30 13.51
CA ARG A 173 -26.36 -8.39 13.34
C ARG A 173 -27.72 -9.06 13.58
N GLY A 174 -27.72 -10.36 13.85
CA GLY A 174 -28.93 -11.16 14.06
C GLY A 174 -28.74 -12.61 13.62
N SER A 175 -29.80 -13.42 13.78
CA SER A 175 -29.80 -14.81 13.35
C SER A 175 -29.69 -14.92 11.82
N GLY A 176 -28.74 -15.70 11.32
CA GLY A 176 -28.57 -15.92 9.89
C GLY A 176 -27.87 -14.78 9.15
N ASP A 177 -27.12 -13.92 9.85
CA ASP A 177 -26.28 -12.89 9.24
C ASP A 177 -25.29 -13.51 8.24
N SER A 178 -25.50 -13.27 6.95
CA SER A 178 -24.68 -13.83 5.87
C SER A 178 -23.28 -13.23 5.80
N LYS A 179 -23.10 -12.00 6.33
CA LYS A 179 -21.80 -11.34 6.48
C LYS A 179 -21.10 -11.73 7.78
N CYS A 180 -21.83 -12.31 8.73
CA CYS A 180 -21.28 -12.76 10.01
C CYS A 180 -21.77 -14.15 10.42
N PRO A 181 -21.47 -15.19 9.62
CA PRO A 181 -22.05 -16.52 9.80
C PRO A 181 -21.52 -17.24 11.05
N ASP A 182 -22.43 -17.59 11.96
CA ASP A 182 -22.12 -18.41 13.16
C ASP A 182 -21.45 -19.74 12.84
N SER A 183 -21.77 -20.33 11.69
CA SER A 183 -21.17 -21.60 11.23
C SER A 183 -19.68 -21.49 10.96
N ASN A 184 -19.16 -20.28 10.73
CA ASN A 184 -17.73 -20.05 10.50
C ASN A 184 -16.93 -19.96 11.80
N ARG A 185 -17.62 -20.07 12.96
CA ARG A 185 -17.01 -20.08 14.28
C ARG A 185 -17.29 -21.40 15.02
N PRO A 186 -16.34 -22.34 15.03
CA PRO A 186 -16.47 -23.57 15.83
C PRO A 186 -16.73 -23.28 17.31
N ALA A 187 -17.53 -24.13 17.96
CA ALA A 187 -17.86 -23.99 19.37
C ALA A 187 -16.66 -24.37 20.27
N GLY A 188 -16.43 -23.63 21.35
CA GLY A 188 -15.45 -23.98 22.38
C GLY A 188 -13.98 -23.91 21.98
N SER A 189 -13.64 -23.36 20.80
CA SER A 189 -12.25 -23.22 20.36
C SER A 189 -11.82 -21.76 20.15
N SER A 190 -10.60 -21.45 20.60
CA SER A 190 -9.87 -20.22 20.36
C SER A 190 -8.70 -20.39 19.38
N SER A 191 -8.45 -21.61 18.87
CA SER A 191 -7.50 -21.89 17.78
C SER A 191 -8.08 -22.94 16.84
N PHE A 192 -8.29 -22.60 15.57
CA PHE A 192 -8.92 -23.50 14.60
C PHE A 192 -8.60 -23.12 13.14
N VAL A 193 -8.75 -24.11 12.24
CA VAL A 193 -8.79 -23.87 10.80
C VAL A 193 -10.20 -23.42 10.42
N VAL A 194 -10.32 -22.29 9.74
CA VAL A 194 -11.62 -21.71 9.39
C VAL A 194 -12.37 -22.60 8.39
N PRO A 195 -13.69 -22.85 8.58
CA PRO A 195 -14.50 -23.60 7.61
C PRO A 195 -14.57 -22.94 6.24
N ASN A 196 -14.81 -21.63 6.19
CA ASN A 196 -14.88 -20.83 4.97
C ASN A 196 -14.01 -19.58 5.07
N ALA A 197 -12.88 -19.60 4.37
CA ALA A 197 -11.93 -18.49 4.36
C ALA A 197 -12.40 -17.26 3.58
N SER A 198 -13.55 -17.31 2.88
CA SER A 198 -14.12 -16.16 2.17
C SER A 198 -15.19 -15.41 2.96
N GLN A 199 -15.49 -15.83 4.20
CA GLN A 199 -16.47 -15.18 5.06
C GLN A 199 -15.81 -14.77 6.37
N MET A 200 -16.28 -13.68 6.99
CA MET A 200 -15.81 -13.25 8.30
C MET A 200 -16.17 -14.27 9.39
N VAL A 201 -15.52 -14.13 10.55
CA VAL A 201 -15.80 -14.95 11.73
C VAL A 201 -16.43 -14.09 12.83
N PRO A 202 -17.57 -14.52 13.42
CA PRO A 202 -18.21 -13.76 14.48
C PRO A 202 -17.37 -13.69 15.76
N ILE A 203 -17.35 -12.52 16.36
CA ILE A 203 -16.95 -12.32 17.76
C ILE A 203 -18.05 -12.86 18.68
N ARG A 204 -17.67 -13.30 19.88
CA ARG A 204 -18.58 -13.88 20.88
C ARG A 204 -18.39 -13.25 22.25
N VAL A 205 -19.44 -13.34 23.07
CA VAL A 205 -19.34 -13.07 24.51
C VAL A 205 -18.28 -14.01 25.11
N GLY A 206 -17.39 -13.43 25.91
CA GLY A 206 -16.23 -14.11 26.51
C GLY A 206 -14.94 -13.93 25.72
N ASP A 207 -14.98 -13.53 24.45
CA ASP A 207 -13.77 -13.24 23.68
C ASP A 207 -12.99 -12.09 24.35
N TYR A 208 -11.67 -12.26 24.43
CA TYR A 208 -10.76 -11.22 24.87
C TYR A 208 -10.29 -10.42 23.67
N ILE A 209 -10.42 -9.10 23.74
CA ILE A 209 -10.06 -8.19 22.66
C ILE A 209 -9.07 -7.13 23.15
N GLU A 210 -8.22 -6.69 22.23
CA GLU A 210 -7.48 -5.43 22.30
C GLU A 210 -8.12 -4.48 21.28
N TYR A 211 -8.29 -3.21 21.62
CA TYR A 211 -8.93 -2.23 20.74
C TYR A 211 -8.37 -0.83 20.91
N SER A 212 -8.43 -0.09 19.82
CA SER A 212 -8.12 1.35 19.76
C SER A 212 -9.28 2.09 19.14
N GLY A 213 -9.57 3.27 19.69
CA GLY A 213 -10.75 4.04 19.33
C GLY A 213 -10.77 5.40 19.98
N ILE A 214 -11.72 6.23 19.54
CA ILE A 214 -11.96 7.55 20.10
C ILE A 214 -13.10 7.51 21.11
N GLN A 215 -12.97 8.27 22.20
CA GLN A 215 -13.99 8.40 23.23
C GLN A 215 -15.04 9.43 22.81
N VAL A 216 -16.31 9.02 22.83
CA VAL A 216 -17.48 9.86 22.55
C VAL A 216 -18.50 9.65 23.66
N GLY A 217 -18.50 10.55 24.64
CA GLY A 217 -19.37 10.43 25.81
C GLY A 217 -19.03 9.18 26.64
N ARG A 218 -19.92 8.17 26.63
CA ARG A 218 -19.74 6.90 27.34
C ARG A 218 -19.39 5.72 26.42
N GLU A 219 -19.30 5.97 25.12
CA GLU A 219 -18.92 4.98 24.14
C GLU A 219 -17.48 5.20 23.68
N THR A 220 -16.82 4.11 23.31
CA THR A 220 -15.59 4.16 22.51
C THR A 220 -15.94 3.77 21.08
N ILE A 221 -15.65 4.64 20.13
CA ILE A 221 -15.84 4.37 18.71
C ILE A 221 -14.51 3.81 18.18
N ALA A 222 -14.47 2.50 18.02
CA ALA A 222 -13.28 1.74 17.65
C ALA A 222 -13.01 1.83 16.15
N TYR A 223 -11.75 2.08 15.79
CA TYR A 223 -11.22 1.98 14.43
C TYR A 223 -10.31 0.77 14.25
N SER A 224 -9.88 0.12 15.34
CA SER A 224 -9.11 -1.11 15.31
C SER A 224 -9.48 -2.01 16.47
N MET A 225 -9.51 -3.32 16.21
CA MET A 225 -9.76 -4.36 17.19
C MET A 225 -9.04 -5.65 16.80
N VAL A 226 -8.28 -6.20 17.74
CA VAL A 226 -7.67 -7.53 17.64
C VAL A 226 -8.35 -8.46 18.64
N VAL A 227 -9.00 -9.48 18.12
CA VAL A 227 -9.62 -10.53 18.92
C VAL A 227 -8.58 -11.63 19.17
N ASN A 228 -8.33 -11.98 20.44
CA ASN A 228 -7.30 -12.93 20.85
C ASN A 228 -7.68 -14.39 20.56
N ILE A 229 -7.88 -14.69 19.28
CA ILE A 229 -8.24 -15.98 18.71
C ILE A 229 -7.31 -16.24 17.52
N ASP A 230 -6.78 -17.45 17.45
CA ASP A 230 -5.96 -17.90 16.33
C ASP A 230 -6.84 -18.56 15.25
N ILE A 231 -6.93 -17.93 14.08
CA ILE A 231 -7.69 -18.44 12.96
C ILE A 231 -6.73 -18.79 11.85
N GLN A 232 -6.60 -20.08 11.56
CA GLN A 232 -5.71 -20.60 10.53
C GLN A 232 -6.48 -20.83 9.23
N THR A 233 -5.78 -20.71 8.11
CA THR A 233 -6.27 -21.15 6.80
C THR A 233 -5.38 -22.26 6.27
N SER A 234 -5.88 -23.10 5.36
CA SER A 234 -5.11 -24.26 4.88
C SER A 234 -5.45 -24.65 3.45
N GLY A 235 -4.61 -25.50 2.85
CA GLY A 235 -4.83 -26.03 1.51
C GLY A 235 -4.90 -24.92 0.47
N THR A 236 -6.04 -24.78 -0.20
CA THR A 236 -6.29 -23.75 -1.24
C THR A 236 -6.91 -22.48 -0.68
N GLN A 237 -7.20 -22.39 0.62
CA GLN A 237 -7.75 -21.19 1.24
C GLN A 237 -6.73 -20.04 1.19
N ALA A 238 -7.24 -18.82 0.95
CA ALA A 238 -6.41 -17.63 0.98
C ALA A 238 -5.76 -17.40 2.35
N CYS A 239 -4.63 -16.73 2.33
CA CYS A 239 -3.88 -16.35 3.51
C CYS A 239 -4.35 -14.99 4.04
N TYR A 240 -4.36 -14.79 5.35
CA TYR A 240 -4.67 -13.51 5.98
C TYR A 240 -3.45 -12.99 6.74
N ILE A 241 -3.28 -11.68 6.78
CA ILE A 241 -2.08 -11.01 7.29
C ILE A 241 -2.52 -9.94 8.28
N ARG A 242 -1.83 -9.85 9.42
CA ARG A 242 -1.88 -8.70 10.31
C ARG A 242 -0.50 -8.10 10.41
N VAL A 243 -0.36 -6.80 10.22
CA VAL A 243 0.89 -6.08 10.42
C VAL A 243 0.78 -5.28 11.72
N GLU A 244 1.76 -5.39 12.60
CA GLU A 244 1.85 -4.58 13.83
C GLU A 244 2.74 -3.37 13.61
N ASP A 245 3.90 -3.58 12.98
CA ASP A 245 4.90 -2.53 12.78
C ASP A 245 5.23 -2.41 11.28
N ALA A 246 5.25 -1.18 10.77
CA ALA A 246 5.89 -0.80 9.52
C ALA A 246 6.70 0.49 9.75
N ILE A 247 7.94 0.32 10.18
CA ILE A 247 8.86 1.41 10.51
C ILE A 247 9.75 1.72 9.31
N ILE A 248 9.76 2.99 8.90
CA ILE A 248 10.62 3.47 7.81
C ILE A 248 11.66 4.45 8.36
N GLY A 249 12.93 4.04 8.32
CA GLY A 249 14.06 4.94 8.52
C GLY A 249 14.30 5.78 7.28
N VAL A 250 13.97 7.07 7.33
CA VAL A 250 14.26 8.01 6.23
C VAL A 250 15.77 8.12 6.09
N GLN A 251 16.29 7.89 4.88
CA GLN A 251 17.72 7.94 4.62
C GLN A 251 18.15 9.36 4.26
N ASP A 252 19.36 9.75 4.68
CA ASP A 252 20.04 11.01 4.34
C ASP A 252 21.51 10.70 4.03
N ALA A 253 22.07 11.37 3.03
CA ALA A 253 23.44 11.20 2.60
C ALA A 253 24.45 12.00 3.43
N SER A 254 23.98 12.90 4.30
CA SER A 254 24.82 13.70 5.18
C SER A 254 25.60 12.83 6.14
N ALA A 255 26.93 12.98 6.14
CA ALA A 255 27.81 12.29 7.11
C ALA A 255 27.60 12.77 8.55
N ALA A 256 26.83 13.85 8.77
CA ALA A 256 26.52 14.37 10.09
C ALA A 256 25.39 13.61 10.80
N VAL A 257 24.69 12.70 10.11
CA VAL A 257 23.53 12.01 10.68
C VAL A 257 23.63 10.48 10.57
N GLU A 258 22.94 9.81 11.48
CA GLU A 258 22.74 8.37 11.47
C GLU A 258 21.27 8.07 11.15
N ALA A 259 21.05 7.37 10.04
CA ALA A 259 19.72 6.90 9.65
C ALA A 259 19.33 5.61 10.39
N ALA A 260 18.04 5.45 10.63
CA ALA A 260 17.47 4.22 11.17
C ALA A 260 17.34 3.11 10.11
N ARG A 261 17.08 1.89 10.60
CA ARG A 261 16.74 0.71 9.79
C ARG A 261 15.24 0.69 9.45
N HIS A 262 14.86 -0.05 8.42
CA HIS A 262 13.44 -0.37 8.19
C HIS A 262 13.07 -1.66 8.92
N ARG A 263 11.84 -1.74 9.41
CA ARG A 263 11.34 -2.91 10.11
C ARG A 263 9.87 -3.16 9.78
N PHE A 264 9.55 -4.41 9.48
CA PHE A 264 8.18 -4.89 9.33
C PHE A 264 7.95 -6.09 10.25
N VAL A 265 6.85 -6.09 10.98
CA VAL A 265 6.47 -7.19 11.89
C VAL A 265 5.01 -7.51 11.72
N GLY A 266 4.68 -8.79 11.67
CA GLY A 266 3.29 -9.21 11.63
C GLY A 266 3.08 -10.69 11.92
N TYR A 267 1.83 -11.11 11.70
CA TYR A 267 1.35 -12.48 11.82
C TYR A 267 0.54 -12.83 10.59
N THR A 268 0.26 -14.11 10.46
CA THR A 268 -0.52 -14.62 9.33
C THR A 268 -1.27 -15.89 9.69
N SER A 269 -2.38 -16.15 9.00
CA SER A 269 -3.17 -17.37 9.13
C SER A 269 -2.47 -18.61 8.57
N ARG A 270 -1.33 -18.47 7.88
CA ARG A 270 -0.58 -19.57 7.25
C ARG A 270 0.92 -19.46 7.48
N SER A 271 1.55 -20.59 7.81
CA SER A 271 3.01 -20.67 7.94
C SER A 271 3.72 -21.33 6.76
N ASP A 272 2.98 -21.92 5.83
CA ASP A 272 3.50 -22.71 4.70
C ASP A 272 3.65 -21.88 3.41
N LEU A 273 3.29 -20.60 3.44
CA LEU A 273 3.43 -19.66 2.33
C LEU A 273 4.49 -18.59 2.65
N PRO A 274 5.28 -18.16 1.64
CA PRO A 274 6.19 -17.05 1.79
C PRO A 274 5.43 -15.72 1.84
N LEU A 275 6.06 -14.71 2.44
CA LEU A 275 5.60 -13.33 2.47
C LEU A 275 6.51 -12.44 1.63
N THR A 276 5.91 -11.52 0.89
CA THR A 276 6.61 -10.50 0.11
C THR A 276 6.09 -9.13 0.48
N ILE A 277 6.99 -8.15 0.62
CA ILE A 277 6.68 -6.78 1.03
C ILE A 277 7.01 -5.88 -0.13
N TYR A 278 6.06 -5.05 -0.57
CA TYR A 278 6.20 -4.10 -1.66
C TYR A 278 6.00 -2.68 -1.14
N ALA A 279 6.80 -1.73 -1.62
CA ALA A 279 6.45 -0.32 -1.58
C ALA A 279 5.36 -0.09 -2.65
N ILE A 280 4.30 0.60 -2.28
CA ILE A 280 3.28 1.04 -3.23
C ILE A 280 3.71 2.41 -3.77
N ASP A 281 4.29 2.41 -4.97
CA ASP A 281 4.64 3.64 -5.67
C ASP A 281 3.40 4.18 -6.37
N GLN A 282 3.17 5.48 -6.26
CA GLN A 282 1.99 6.15 -6.80
C GLN A 282 2.37 7.08 -7.95
N ASP A 283 1.65 6.97 -9.07
CA ASP A 283 1.77 7.90 -10.17
C ASP A 283 1.20 9.28 -9.75
N PRO A 284 1.99 10.36 -9.82
CA PRO A 284 1.59 11.67 -9.29
C PRO A 284 0.53 12.37 -10.14
N CYS A 285 0.20 11.86 -11.32
CA CYS A 285 -0.76 12.48 -12.24
C CYS A 285 -2.10 11.77 -12.27
N THR A 286 -2.09 10.45 -12.10
CA THR A 286 -3.27 9.57 -12.22
C THR A 286 -3.67 8.98 -10.89
N GLY A 287 -2.77 8.88 -9.91
CA GLY A 287 -2.98 8.15 -8.67
C GLY A 287 -2.83 6.63 -8.81
N ALA A 288 -2.47 6.12 -10.00
CA ALA A 288 -2.28 4.70 -10.23
C ALA A 288 -1.16 4.14 -9.35
N GLU A 289 -1.43 3.01 -8.72
CA GLU A 289 -0.47 2.33 -7.85
C GLU A 289 0.31 1.25 -8.59
N THR A 290 1.60 1.17 -8.29
CA THR A 290 2.48 0.07 -8.72
C THR A 290 3.20 -0.53 -7.52
N ASP A 291 3.37 -1.85 -7.55
CA ASP A 291 4.09 -2.57 -6.50
C ASP A 291 5.57 -2.65 -6.84
N ARG A 292 6.44 -2.20 -5.93
CA ARG A 292 7.89 -2.35 -6.03
C ARG A 292 8.41 -3.19 -4.88
N LEU A 293 9.03 -4.33 -5.17
CA LEU A 293 9.37 -5.35 -4.18
C LEU A 293 10.47 -4.88 -3.23
N VAL A 294 10.19 -4.76 -1.94
CA VAL A 294 11.14 -4.30 -0.92
C VAL A 294 11.86 -5.46 -0.25
N ALA A 295 11.13 -6.52 0.12
CA ALA A 295 11.69 -7.65 0.84
C ALA A 295 10.87 -8.93 0.65
N SER A 296 11.48 -10.07 1.00
CA SER A 296 10.80 -11.37 1.07
C SER A 296 11.22 -12.11 2.33
N THR A 297 10.29 -12.82 2.96
CA THR A 297 10.55 -13.63 4.15
C THR A 297 9.65 -14.84 4.19
N ASN A 298 10.05 -15.85 4.96
CA ASN A 298 9.16 -16.93 5.37
C ASN A 298 8.60 -16.66 6.77
N VAL A 299 7.51 -17.34 7.07
CA VAL A 299 6.84 -17.30 8.38
C VAL A 299 7.55 -18.25 9.32
N VAL A 300 7.73 -17.85 10.58
CA VAL A 300 8.21 -18.75 11.63
C VAL A 300 7.03 -19.59 12.11
N ALA A 301 6.92 -20.81 11.58
CA ALA A 301 5.88 -21.77 11.94
C ALA A 301 5.85 -21.98 13.46
N SER A 302 4.78 -21.51 14.09
CA SER A 302 4.57 -21.52 15.53
C SER A 302 3.10 -21.21 15.82
N ALA A 303 2.65 -21.32 17.07
CA ALA A 303 1.28 -20.93 17.44
C ALA A 303 0.94 -19.46 17.06
N ARG A 304 1.94 -18.61 16.85
CA ARG A 304 1.72 -17.20 16.44
C ARG A 304 1.84 -16.97 14.95
N ASN A 305 2.52 -17.85 14.20
CA ASN A 305 2.87 -17.62 12.80
C ASN A 305 3.46 -16.21 12.56
N LYS A 306 4.39 -15.82 13.43
CA LYS A 306 5.04 -14.51 13.37
C LYS A 306 6.02 -14.47 12.20
N TRP A 307 6.13 -13.31 11.56
CA TRP A 307 7.19 -12.97 10.62
C TRP A 307 7.80 -11.62 10.96
N GLU A 308 9.05 -11.42 10.56
CA GLU A 308 9.79 -10.19 10.81
C GLU A 308 10.81 -9.96 9.70
N VAL A 309 10.84 -8.72 9.19
CA VAL A 309 11.83 -8.26 8.23
C VAL A 309 12.57 -7.08 8.83
N ARG A 310 13.90 -7.14 8.82
CA ARG A 310 14.79 -6.03 9.17
C ARG A 310 15.67 -5.70 7.99
N ILE A 311 15.50 -4.51 7.43
CA ILE A 311 16.32 -4.03 6.32
C ILE A 311 17.38 -3.11 6.92
N PRO A 312 18.68 -3.36 6.69
CA PRO A 312 19.76 -2.54 7.24
C PRO A 312 19.63 -1.06 6.89
N LYS A 313 20.14 -0.19 7.77
CA LYS A 313 20.32 1.24 7.45
C LYS A 313 21.22 1.40 6.23
N GLY A 314 20.94 2.39 5.37
CA GLY A 314 21.66 2.63 4.12
C GLY A 314 21.32 1.67 2.98
N SER A 315 20.41 0.70 3.16
CA SER A 315 19.88 -0.09 2.04
C SER A 315 19.09 0.80 1.09
N ASN A 316 19.40 0.72 -0.21
CA ASN A 316 18.61 1.40 -1.22
C ASN A 316 17.34 0.59 -1.50
N ILE A 317 16.22 1.08 -0.97
CA ILE A 317 14.87 0.55 -1.21
C ILE A 317 14.03 1.52 -2.04
N GLY A 318 14.64 2.30 -2.94
CA GLY A 318 13.96 3.31 -3.75
C GLY A 318 13.39 4.48 -2.94
N LEU A 319 12.45 5.24 -3.53
CA LEU A 319 11.70 6.25 -2.81
C LEU A 319 10.84 5.59 -1.73
N PHE A 320 10.72 6.23 -0.57
CA PHE A 320 9.78 5.81 0.46
C PHE A 320 8.37 6.20 0.05
N THR A 321 7.40 5.45 0.55
CA THR A 321 5.98 5.69 0.32
C THR A 321 5.22 5.55 1.63
N ARG A 322 3.98 6.00 1.67
CA ARG A 322 3.13 5.92 2.87
C ARG A 322 2.55 4.55 3.12
N ASN A 323 2.43 3.74 2.07
CA ASN A 323 1.77 2.45 2.13
C ASN A 323 2.67 1.34 1.61
N TYR A 324 2.78 0.26 2.38
CA TYR A 324 3.50 -0.94 1.98
C TYR A 324 2.53 -2.11 1.89
N ARG A 325 2.58 -2.86 0.78
CA ARG A 325 1.75 -4.04 0.55
C ARG A 325 2.49 -5.29 0.95
N VAL A 326 1.94 -6.04 1.89
CA VAL A 326 2.41 -7.39 2.24
C VAL A 326 1.53 -8.40 1.53
N LYS A 327 2.13 -9.33 0.78
CA LYS A 327 1.42 -10.45 0.14
C LYS A 327 1.86 -11.77 0.75
N CYS A 328 0.92 -12.71 0.87
CA CYS A 328 1.16 -14.05 1.39
C CYS A 328 0.85 -15.09 0.32
N GLY A 329 1.90 -15.71 -0.21
CA GLY A 329 1.82 -16.50 -1.43
C GLY A 329 1.45 -15.65 -2.66
N ASP A 330 1.04 -16.33 -3.73
CA ASP A 330 0.66 -15.69 -5.00
C ASP A 330 -0.86 -15.55 -5.17
N THR A 331 -1.66 -16.10 -4.26
CA THR A 331 -3.12 -16.15 -4.37
C THR A 331 -3.74 -14.96 -3.64
N ILE A 332 -4.40 -14.08 -4.39
CA ILE A 332 -5.26 -13.03 -3.85
C ILE A 332 -6.71 -13.35 -4.20
N ILE A 333 -7.59 -13.36 -3.20
CA ILE A 333 -9.03 -13.58 -3.36
C ILE A 333 -9.77 -12.39 -2.77
N THR A 334 -10.53 -11.68 -3.59
CA THR A 334 -11.48 -10.69 -3.11
C THR A 334 -12.70 -11.41 -2.53
N THR A 335 -12.94 -11.27 -1.23
CA THR A 335 -14.11 -11.86 -0.56
C THR A 335 -15.40 -11.16 -1.00
N PRO A 336 -16.58 -11.78 -0.84
CA PRO A 336 -17.86 -11.12 -1.12
C PRO A 336 -18.08 -9.82 -0.34
N ASP A 337 -17.45 -9.71 0.84
CA ASP A 337 -17.50 -8.50 1.65
C ASP A 337 -16.51 -7.44 1.17
N GLY A 338 -15.57 -7.79 0.28
CA GLY A 338 -14.63 -6.87 -0.40
C GLY A 338 -13.21 -6.85 0.15
N PHE A 339 -12.80 -7.84 0.97
CA PHE A 339 -11.42 -7.93 1.48
C PHE A 339 -10.54 -8.64 0.47
N ASN A 340 -9.31 -8.16 0.28
CA ASN A 340 -8.34 -8.84 -0.60
C ASN A 340 -7.51 -9.84 0.20
N ALA A 341 -8.08 -11.01 0.52
CA ALA A 341 -7.38 -12.08 1.21
C ALA A 341 -6.13 -12.51 0.40
N GLY A 342 -4.97 -12.59 1.05
CA GLY A 342 -3.66 -12.81 0.44
C GLY A 342 -2.83 -11.54 0.29
N SER A 343 -3.42 -10.36 0.53
CA SER A 343 -2.76 -9.06 0.50
C SER A 343 -3.20 -8.19 1.67
N TYR A 344 -2.28 -7.38 2.19
CA TYR A 344 -2.56 -6.39 3.23
C TYR A 344 -1.74 -5.14 2.96
N VAL A 345 -2.39 -3.99 2.93
CA VAL A 345 -1.74 -2.67 2.82
C VAL A 345 -1.60 -2.08 4.21
N GLN A 346 -0.36 -1.85 4.62
CA GLN A 346 -0.02 -1.23 5.89
C GLN A 346 0.50 0.19 5.66
N PRO A 347 -0.19 1.21 6.19
CA PRO A 347 0.38 2.54 6.35
C PRO A 347 1.66 2.49 7.20
N VAL A 348 2.65 3.33 6.89
CA VAL A 348 3.86 3.45 7.72
C VAL A 348 3.45 3.85 9.14
N SER A 349 3.73 2.99 10.11
CA SER A 349 3.35 3.22 11.51
C SER A 349 4.28 4.22 12.19
N GLU A 350 5.53 4.32 11.73
CA GLU A 350 6.52 5.23 12.27
C GLU A 350 7.54 5.65 11.21
N TRP A 351 7.74 6.96 11.10
CA TRP A 351 8.80 7.57 10.30
C TRP A 351 9.94 7.98 11.22
N ILE A 352 11.11 7.39 11.05
CA ILE A 352 12.30 7.73 11.84
C ILE A 352 13.23 8.53 10.95
N PHE A 353 13.31 9.84 11.19
CA PHE A 353 14.28 10.70 10.53
C PHE A 353 15.69 10.52 11.15
N PRO A 354 16.76 10.79 10.38
CA PRO A 354 18.13 10.64 10.87
C PRO A 354 18.45 11.53 12.08
N GLU A 355 19.23 10.97 13.01
CA GLU A 355 19.69 11.69 14.21
C GLU A 355 21.09 12.24 14.01
N LEU A 356 21.37 13.41 14.60
CA LEU A 356 22.69 14.04 14.54
C LEU A 356 23.72 13.23 15.35
N VAL A 357 24.84 12.84 14.71
CA VAL A 357 25.87 12.03 15.37
C VAL A 357 26.79 12.83 16.30
N THR A 358 26.77 14.16 16.20
CA THR A 358 27.62 15.05 17.00
C THR A 358 26.78 15.82 18.03
N PRO A 359 26.86 15.50 19.32
CA PRO A 359 26.17 16.24 20.37
C PRO A 359 26.50 17.74 20.32
N GLY A 360 25.46 18.59 20.39
CA GLY A 360 25.60 20.05 20.34
C GLY A 360 25.87 20.63 18.94
N GLY A 361 25.98 19.81 17.90
CA GLY A 361 26.05 20.29 16.53
C GLY A 361 24.70 20.81 16.01
N THR A 362 24.71 21.47 14.86
CA THR A 362 23.48 21.93 14.20
C THR A 362 22.81 20.75 13.47
N PRO A 363 21.56 20.39 13.81
CA PRO A 363 20.82 19.37 13.09
C PRO A 363 20.60 19.79 11.62
N PRO A 364 20.81 18.91 10.63
CA PRO A 364 20.49 19.21 9.24
C PRO A 364 18.96 19.21 9.01
N PRO A 365 18.48 19.80 7.91
CA PRO A 365 17.08 19.73 7.50
C PRO A 365 16.59 18.29 7.36
N LEU A 366 15.31 18.06 7.62
CA LEU A 366 14.66 16.77 7.34
C LEU A 366 14.49 16.57 5.83
N GLU A 367 14.83 15.37 5.34
CA GLU A 367 14.87 15.06 3.91
C GLU A 367 13.54 14.46 3.40
N PHE A 368 12.64 15.33 2.97
CA PHE A 368 11.34 14.92 2.41
C PHE A 368 11.41 14.50 0.93
N SER A 369 12.50 14.80 0.20
CA SER A 369 12.59 14.45 -1.23
C SER A 369 12.72 12.94 -1.47
N ASN A 370 13.11 12.18 -0.44
CA ASN A 370 13.16 10.73 -0.49
C ASN A 370 11.79 10.06 -0.31
N ILE A 371 10.73 10.83 0.01
CA ILE A 371 9.36 10.33 0.16
C ILE A 371 8.57 10.64 -1.11
N GLY A 372 8.30 9.62 -1.91
CA GLY A 372 7.74 9.72 -3.26
C GLY A 372 6.46 10.57 -3.35
N PRO A 373 5.43 10.29 -2.54
CA PRO A 373 4.19 11.08 -2.57
C PRO A 373 4.38 12.55 -2.19
N MET A 374 5.33 12.86 -1.29
CA MET A 374 5.63 14.26 -0.94
C MET A 374 6.40 14.96 -2.06
N ARG A 375 7.39 14.25 -2.63
CA ARG A 375 8.25 14.72 -3.72
C ARG A 375 7.46 14.99 -5.01
N ASN A 376 6.57 14.07 -5.39
CA ASN A 376 5.93 14.07 -6.70
C ASN A 376 4.44 14.44 -6.65
N GLY A 377 3.76 14.09 -5.57
CA GLY A 377 2.31 14.18 -5.43
C GLY A 377 1.67 12.82 -5.14
N PHE A 378 0.42 12.88 -4.68
CA PHE A 378 -0.44 11.75 -4.33
C PHE A 378 -1.39 11.35 -5.47
N GLY A 379 -1.23 11.93 -6.67
CA GLY A 379 -2.10 11.62 -7.79
C GLY A 379 -3.53 12.12 -7.61
N VAL A 380 -4.50 11.43 -8.21
CA VAL A 380 -5.90 11.84 -8.18
C VAL A 380 -6.59 11.32 -6.91
N ILE A 381 -7.18 12.22 -6.14
CA ILE A 381 -8.05 11.93 -5.00
C ILE A 381 -9.35 12.69 -5.23
N ASP A 382 -10.49 11.99 -5.22
CA ASP A 382 -11.82 12.54 -5.49
C ASP A 382 -11.89 13.47 -6.71
N GLY A 383 -11.20 13.07 -7.80
CA GLY A 383 -11.18 13.81 -9.07
C GLY A 383 -10.24 15.02 -9.08
N GLN A 384 -9.52 15.31 -7.99
CA GLN A 384 -8.52 16.37 -7.94
C GLN A 384 -7.10 15.79 -7.86
N VAL A 385 -6.17 16.35 -8.63
CA VAL A 385 -4.74 16.00 -8.55
C VAL A 385 -4.11 16.68 -7.34
N PHE A 386 -3.54 15.86 -6.45
CA PHE A 386 -2.72 16.27 -5.32
C PHE A 386 -1.25 16.20 -5.76
N GLY A 387 -0.67 17.34 -6.14
CA GLY A 387 0.72 17.44 -6.60
C GLY A 387 1.75 17.48 -5.47
N GLN A 388 2.99 17.83 -5.81
CA GLN A 388 4.05 18.10 -4.83
C GLN A 388 3.59 19.13 -3.78
N LEU A 389 4.05 18.97 -2.53
CA LEU A 389 3.72 19.88 -1.43
C LEU A 389 4.10 21.33 -1.77
N ASN A 390 3.18 22.26 -1.55
CA ASN A 390 3.37 23.68 -1.84
C ASN A 390 2.87 24.61 -0.69
N PRO A 391 3.75 25.33 0.02
CA PRO A 391 5.19 25.41 -0.19
C PRO A 391 5.93 24.11 0.15
N TRP A 392 7.09 23.91 -0.48
CA TRP A 392 7.93 22.74 -0.23
C TRP A 392 8.57 22.81 1.17
N PRO A 393 8.50 21.76 1.99
CA PRO A 393 9.09 21.71 3.34
C PRO A 393 10.61 21.46 3.29
N GLY A 394 11.35 22.08 2.37
CA GLY A 394 12.81 21.99 2.29
C GLY A 394 13.45 23.20 1.61
N ALA A 395 14.78 23.25 1.59
CA ALA A 395 15.53 24.39 1.02
C ALA A 395 15.26 24.60 -0.48
N THR A 396 15.07 23.52 -1.22
CA THR A 396 14.80 23.55 -2.66
C THR A 396 13.85 22.42 -3.02
N ALA A 397 12.77 22.76 -3.72
CA ALA A 397 11.81 21.78 -4.21
C ALA A 397 12.46 20.89 -5.29
N PRO A 398 12.34 19.56 -5.19
CA PRO A 398 12.76 18.65 -6.26
C PRO A 398 12.00 18.91 -7.56
N THR A 399 12.63 18.64 -8.70
CA THR A 399 11.95 18.68 -10.00
C THR A 399 10.84 17.63 -10.05
N VAL A 400 9.63 18.08 -10.37
CA VAL A 400 8.42 17.25 -10.47
C VAL A 400 8.25 16.67 -11.87
N VAL A 401 7.54 15.55 -11.96
CA VAL A 401 7.00 15.03 -13.22
C VAL A 401 5.86 15.94 -13.68
N ALA A 402 5.89 16.39 -14.93
CA ALA A 402 4.83 17.25 -15.47
C ALA A 402 3.58 16.43 -15.80
N CYS A 403 2.46 16.73 -15.16
CA CYS A 403 1.18 16.12 -15.49
C CYS A 403 0.53 16.82 -16.68
N ALA A 404 -0.02 16.04 -17.62
CA ALA A 404 -0.88 16.59 -18.65
C ALA A 404 -2.10 17.23 -17.98
N PRO A 405 -2.58 18.40 -18.46
CA PRO A 405 -3.79 19.01 -17.92
C PRO A 405 -4.96 18.02 -18.07
N PRO A 406 -5.83 17.88 -17.05
CA PRO A 406 -7.00 17.01 -17.17
C PRO A 406 -7.84 17.44 -18.38
N PRO A 407 -8.42 16.50 -19.14
CA PRO A 407 -9.27 16.84 -20.27
C PRO A 407 -10.42 17.72 -19.77
N THR A 408 -10.51 18.94 -20.28
CA THR A 408 -11.66 19.82 -20.04
C THR A 408 -12.91 19.18 -20.63
N THR A 409 -13.65 18.42 -19.83
CA THR A 409 -15.02 18.05 -20.14
C THR A 409 -15.91 19.26 -19.98
N THR A 410 -16.07 20.03 -21.06
CA THR A 410 -17.26 20.87 -21.25
C THR A 410 -18.45 19.96 -21.55
N THR A 411 -18.99 19.30 -20.53
CA THR A 411 -20.33 18.73 -20.61
C THR A 411 -21.33 19.85 -20.39
N LEU A 412 -21.89 20.36 -21.49
CA LEU A 412 -23.12 21.14 -21.45
C LEU A 412 -24.24 20.22 -20.94
N VAL A 413 -24.54 20.32 -19.65
CA VAL A 413 -25.74 19.72 -19.05
C VAL A 413 -26.93 20.59 -19.46
N SER A 414 -27.67 20.15 -20.48
CA SER A 414 -29.02 20.65 -20.71
C SER A 414 -29.95 20.04 -19.67
N ALA A 415 -30.62 20.90 -18.90
CA ALA A 415 -31.59 20.55 -17.88
C ALA A 415 -32.77 19.74 -18.46
N PRO A 416 -33.38 18.82 -17.70
CA PRO A 416 -34.58 18.11 -18.13
C PRO A 416 -35.80 19.02 -17.95
N THR A 417 -36.54 19.23 -19.04
CA THR A 417 -37.84 19.90 -19.03
C THR A 417 -38.93 18.88 -18.72
N SER A 418 -39.74 19.17 -17.72
CA SER A 418 -40.96 18.43 -17.36
C SER A 418 -42.08 18.67 -18.36
N THR A 419 -42.73 17.61 -18.84
CA THR A 419 -44.12 17.67 -19.33
C THR A 419 -44.87 16.39 -18.98
N SER A 420 -45.98 16.56 -18.25
CA SER A 420 -47.07 15.60 -18.08
C SER A 420 -47.85 15.42 -19.40
N ASP A 421 -48.40 14.24 -19.69
CA ASP A 421 -49.79 13.87 -19.36
C ASP A 421 -50.17 12.46 -19.89
N ASN A 422 -51.27 11.95 -19.34
CA ASN A 422 -51.86 10.60 -19.34
C ASN A 422 -52.30 9.97 -20.70
N SER A 423 -52.34 8.62 -20.79
CA SER A 423 -53.58 7.80 -20.69
C SER A 423 -53.47 6.36 -21.26
N ASN A 424 -53.69 5.38 -20.38
CA ASN A 424 -54.49 4.13 -20.46
C ASN A 424 -54.60 3.29 -21.77
N THR A 425 -54.27 1.99 -21.72
CA THR A 425 -55.20 0.82 -21.84
C THR A 425 -54.46 -0.51 -22.11
N SER A 426 -55.03 -1.59 -21.57
CA SER A 426 -54.55 -2.97 -21.45
C SER A 426 -54.78 -3.86 -22.68
N SER A 427 -53.89 -4.83 -22.94
CA SER A 427 -54.27 -6.18 -23.38
C SER A 427 -53.15 -7.21 -23.14
N GLU A 428 -53.56 -8.44 -22.86
CA GLU A 428 -52.74 -9.60 -22.47
C GLU A 428 -52.57 -10.57 -23.65
N GLY A 429 -51.35 -11.14 -23.79
CA GLY A 429 -51.03 -12.39 -24.51
C GLY A 429 -50.17 -12.26 -25.79
N PRO A 430 -49.52 -13.34 -26.30
CA PRO A 430 -48.86 -14.47 -25.64
C PRO A 430 -47.32 -14.46 -25.85
N VAL A 431 -46.61 -15.28 -25.08
CA VAL A 431 -45.15 -15.49 -25.12
C VAL A 431 -44.59 -15.85 -26.51
N SER A 432 -43.65 -15.04 -27.00
CA SER A 432 -42.71 -15.38 -28.08
C SER A 432 -41.33 -14.79 -27.73
N SER A 433 -40.29 -15.55 -28.05
CA SER A 433 -38.88 -15.41 -27.63
C SER A 433 -38.48 -14.01 -27.14
N ALA A 434 -38.32 -13.87 -25.82
CA ALA A 434 -37.76 -12.66 -25.25
C ALA A 434 -36.37 -12.43 -25.85
N THR A 435 -36.23 -11.34 -26.60
CA THR A 435 -34.93 -10.76 -26.91
C THR A 435 -34.23 -10.56 -25.56
N PRO A 436 -33.01 -11.07 -25.36
CA PRO A 436 -32.33 -10.92 -24.07
C PRO A 436 -32.27 -9.44 -23.70
N VAL A 437 -32.70 -9.10 -22.49
CA VAL A 437 -32.58 -7.73 -21.98
C VAL A 437 -31.09 -7.36 -21.99
N PRO A 438 -30.68 -6.26 -22.63
CA PRO A 438 -29.29 -5.84 -22.62
C PRO A 438 -28.84 -5.58 -21.19
N VAL A 439 -27.81 -6.30 -20.75
CA VAL A 439 -27.12 -6.04 -19.49
C VAL A 439 -26.10 -4.93 -19.73
N ALA A 440 -26.12 -3.88 -18.93
CA ALA A 440 -25.07 -2.86 -18.93
C ALA A 440 -23.80 -3.47 -18.30
N ILE A 441 -22.70 -3.45 -19.05
CA ILE A 441 -21.40 -3.98 -18.62
C ILE A 441 -20.38 -2.86 -18.79
N ALA A 442 -19.54 -2.64 -17.79
CA ALA A 442 -18.29 -1.91 -17.96
C ALA A 442 -17.13 -2.89 -17.81
N ALA A 443 -16.21 -2.89 -18.78
CA ALA A 443 -14.98 -3.67 -18.71
C ALA A 443 -13.88 -2.82 -18.06
N ASN A 444 -12.94 -3.48 -17.41
CA ASN A 444 -11.73 -2.86 -16.87
C ASN A 444 -10.53 -3.77 -17.20
N ALA A 445 -9.58 -3.26 -17.99
CA ALA A 445 -8.40 -3.98 -18.47
C ALA A 445 -7.21 -3.91 -17.50
N GLY A 446 -7.36 -3.19 -16.39
CA GLY A 446 -6.29 -2.81 -15.48
C GLY A 446 -5.65 -1.47 -15.87
N VAL A 447 -4.80 -0.96 -14.98
CA VAL A 447 -4.11 0.32 -15.19
C VAL A 447 -2.88 0.17 -16.09
N ASP A 448 -2.58 1.23 -16.82
CA ASP A 448 -1.32 1.36 -17.57
C ASP A 448 -0.12 1.14 -16.64
N ARG A 449 0.91 0.47 -17.14
CA ARG A 449 2.08 0.13 -16.31
C ARG A 449 3.35 0.06 -17.12
N ILE A 450 4.45 0.39 -16.45
CA ILE A 450 5.81 0.22 -16.95
C ILE A 450 6.37 -1.05 -16.32
N VAL A 451 6.96 -1.91 -17.15
CA VAL A 451 7.56 -3.18 -16.72
C VAL A 451 8.99 -3.28 -17.26
N LEU A 452 9.86 -3.96 -16.53
CA LEU A 452 11.21 -4.24 -17.02
C LEU A 452 11.12 -5.10 -18.29
N ALA A 453 11.82 -4.68 -19.34
CA ALA A 453 11.86 -5.42 -20.58
C ALA A 453 12.39 -6.86 -20.38
N GLY A 454 11.70 -7.84 -20.94
CA GLY A 454 11.99 -9.27 -20.76
C GLY A 454 11.33 -9.92 -19.54
N THR A 455 10.45 -9.22 -18.82
CA THR A 455 9.64 -9.83 -17.75
C THR A 455 8.37 -10.46 -18.27
N PHE A 456 7.90 -11.52 -17.59
CA PHE A 456 6.58 -12.08 -17.80
C PHE A 456 5.50 -11.15 -17.22
N VAL A 457 4.44 -10.92 -18.00
CA VAL A 457 3.35 -10.00 -17.68
C VAL A 457 2.02 -10.75 -17.75
N SER A 458 1.27 -10.77 -16.65
CA SER A 458 -0.12 -11.24 -16.61
C SER A 458 -1.07 -10.04 -16.59
N LEU A 459 -1.99 -9.95 -17.55
CA LEU A 459 -3.08 -8.96 -17.54
C LEU A 459 -4.28 -9.54 -16.80
N THR A 460 -5.23 -8.69 -16.41
CA THR A 460 -6.47 -9.14 -15.75
C THR A 460 -7.62 -8.24 -16.18
N ALA A 461 -8.68 -8.87 -16.67
CA ALA A 461 -9.93 -8.19 -16.97
C ALA A 461 -10.89 -8.34 -15.79
N THR A 462 -11.49 -7.24 -15.37
CA THR A 462 -12.65 -7.24 -14.47
C THR A 462 -13.84 -6.53 -15.13
N GLN A 463 -15.01 -6.66 -14.53
CA GLN A 463 -16.26 -6.15 -15.07
C GLN A 463 -17.17 -5.66 -13.96
N SER A 464 -17.97 -4.64 -14.23
CA SER A 464 -19.11 -4.27 -13.40
C SER A 464 -20.42 -4.38 -14.19
N PRO A 465 -21.53 -4.79 -13.56
CA PRO A 465 -21.64 -5.20 -12.15
C PRO A 465 -21.03 -6.59 -11.87
N LEU A 466 -20.62 -6.85 -10.62
CA LEU A 466 -19.89 -8.07 -10.22
C LEU A 466 -20.79 -9.31 -10.05
N ASN A 467 -22.11 -9.16 -10.13
CA ASN A 467 -23.09 -10.22 -9.92
C ASN A 467 -23.36 -11.10 -11.16
N LEU A 468 -22.58 -10.93 -12.24
CA LEU A 468 -22.66 -11.78 -13.43
C LEU A 468 -21.90 -13.08 -13.22
N LEU A 469 -22.46 -14.20 -13.67
CA LEU A 469 -21.81 -15.51 -13.58
C LEU A 469 -20.60 -15.57 -14.52
N ALA A 470 -19.47 -16.09 -14.04
CA ALA A 470 -18.27 -16.22 -14.85
C ALA A 470 -18.46 -17.11 -16.10
N SER A 471 -19.36 -18.10 -16.04
CA SER A 471 -19.73 -18.96 -17.17
C SER A 471 -20.44 -18.21 -18.30
N ASP A 472 -21.04 -17.07 -17.99
CA ASP A 472 -21.80 -16.26 -18.94
C ASP A 472 -20.92 -15.24 -19.65
N LEU A 473 -19.66 -15.08 -19.23
CA LEU A 473 -18.72 -14.10 -19.77
C LEU A 473 -17.67 -14.75 -20.66
N THR A 474 -17.44 -14.14 -21.82
CA THR A 474 -16.31 -14.48 -22.70
C THR A 474 -15.39 -13.28 -22.87
N TYR A 475 -14.10 -13.56 -23.03
CA TYR A 475 -13.05 -12.55 -23.12
C TYR A 475 -12.35 -12.66 -24.46
N ALA A 476 -11.98 -11.53 -25.04
CA ALA A 476 -11.15 -11.49 -26.23
C ALA A 476 -10.12 -10.36 -26.09
N TRP A 477 -8.87 -10.74 -25.92
CA TRP A 477 -7.75 -9.81 -25.83
C TRP A 477 -6.98 -9.71 -27.15
N SER A 478 -6.62 -8.48 -27.52
CA SER A 478 -5.81 -8.20 -28.70
C SER A 478 -4.89 -7.01 -28.44
N GLN A 479 -3.65 -7.05 -28.92
CA GLN A 479 -2.84 -5.84 -29.03
C GLN A 479 -3.39 -4.96 -30.16
N ILE A 480 -3.61 -3.68 -29.90
CA ILE A 480 -4.22 -2.73 -30.84
C ILE A 480 -3.27 -1.59 -31.23
N SER A 481 -2.20 -1.36 -30.48
CA SER A 481 -1.16 -0.36 -30.77
C SER A 481 0.22 -0.79 -30.28
N GLY A 482 1.27 -0.16 -30.80
CA GLY A 482 2.68 -0.48 -30.53
C GLY A 482 3.24 -1.61 -31.41
N SER A 483 4.54 -1.88 -31.25
CA SER A 483 5.21 -2.97 -31.98
C SER A 483 4.67 -4.33 -31.53
N THR A 484 4.38 -5.22 -32.48
CA THR A 484 4.01 -6.63 -32.21
C THR A 484 5.22 -7.57 -32.22
N VAL A 485 6.41 -7.06 -32.59
CA VAL A 485 7.64 -7.86 -32.62
C VAL A 485 7.98 -8.32 -31.20
N GLY A 486 8.10 -9.63 -31.00
CA GLY A 486 8.41 -10.22 -29.70
C GLY A 486 7.22 -10.30 -28.73
N VAL A 487 6.03 -9.83 -29.11
CA VAL A 487 4.81 -9.97 -28.30
C VAL A 487 4.03 -11.20 -28.75
N THR A 488 3.83 -12.16 -27.85
CA THR A 488 2.90 -13.29 -28.06
C THR A 488 1.96 -13.38 -26.88
N LEU A 489 0.67 -13.12 -27.11
CA LEU A 489 -0.35 -13.13 -26.07
C LEU A 489 -0.90 -14.56 -25.87
N ALA A 490 -0.49 -15.20 -24.78
CA ALA A 490 -1.00 -16.48 -24.35
C ALA A 490 -2.34 -16.34 -23.62
N LYS A 491 -3.22 -17.35 -23.77
CA LYS A 491 -4.56 -17.40 -23.13
C LYS A 491 -5.41 -16.14 -23.39
N SER A 492 -5.32 -15.58 -24.60
CA SER A 492 -6.02 -14.35 -25.02
C SER A 492 -7.54 -14.39 -24.92
N LEU A 493 -8.14 -15.58 -24.76
CA LEU A 493 -9.58 -15.77 -24.61
C LEU A 493 -10.04 -15.95 -23.15
N THR A 494 -9.16 -15.65 -22.19
CA THR A 494 -9.44 -15.77 -20.75
C THR A 494 -9.44 -14.40 -20.08
N SER A 495 -9.96 -14.33 -18.85
CA SER A 495 -9.88 -13.11 -18.03
C SER A 495 -8.44 -12.73 -17.66
N THR A 496 -7.48 -13.66 -17.75
CA THR A 496 -6.09 -13.46 -17.35
C THR A 496 -5.12 -13.90 -18.46
N PRO A 497 -5.00 -13.16 -19.57
CA PRO A 497 -4.01 -13.46 -20.60
C PRO A 497 -2.62 -13.04 -20.13
N SER A 498 -1.59 -13.51 -20.81
CA SER A 498 -0.21 -13.19 -20.46
C SER A 498 0.70 -13.07 -21.67
N PHE A 499 1.79 -12.33 -21.54
CA PHE A 499 2.84 -12.21 -22.55
C PHE A 499 4.18 -11.93 -21.87
N VAL A 500 5.28 -12.01 -22.61
CA VAL A 500 6.58 -11.53 -22.14
C VAL A 500 6.81 -10.14 -22.73
N ALA A 501 7.11 -9.17 -21.87
CA ALA A 501 7.43 -7.81 -22.29
C ALA A 501 8.63 -7.85 -23.25
N PRO A 502 8.51 -7.34 -24.49
CA PRO A 502 9.60 -7.39 -25.45
C PRO A 502 10.90 -6.79 -24.92
N VAL A 503 12.02 -7.42 -25.26
CA VAL A 503 13.34 -6.89 -24.92
C VAL A 503 13.60 -5.66 -25.77
N VAL A 504 13.89 -4.53 -25.13
CA VAL A 504 14.23 -3.25 -25.77
C VAL A 504 15.66 -2.84 -25.42
N PRO A 505 16.33 -2.00 -26.23
CA PRO A 505 17.65 -1.48 -25.90
C PRO A 505 17.66 -0.68 -24.57
N VAL A 506 18.83 -0.59 -23.93
CA VAL A 506 18.98 0.19 -22.69
C VAL A 506 18.65 1.66 -22.95
N GLY A 507 17.87 2.27 -22.04
CA GLY A 507 17.40 3.65 -22.14
C GLY A 507 16.23 3.85 -23.10
N VAL A 508 15.65 2.77 -23.63
CA VAL A 508 14.45 2.81 -24.47
C VAL A 508 13.25 2.32 -23.68
N SER A 509 12.14 3.03 -23.81
CA SER A 509 10.82 2.61 -23.35
C SER A 509 9.91 2.43 -24.56
N GLN A 510 9.18 1.32 -24.61
CA GLN A 510 8.31 0.97 -25.75
C GLN A 510 6.90 0.61 -25.26
N PRO A 511 5.88 1.43 -25.57
CA PRO A 511 4.50 1.15 -25.18
C PRO A 511 3.83 0.11 -26.09
N HIS A 512 2.98 -0.72 -25.50
CA HIS A 512 2.12 -1.70 -26.16
C HIS A 512 0.69 -1.57 -25.59
N GLU A 513 -0.28 -1.28 -26.44
CA GLU A 513 -1.67 -1.13 -26.02
C GLU A 513 -2.45 -2.43 -26.28
N PHE A 514 -3.06 -2.98 -25.24
CA PHE A 514 -3.90 -4.16 -25.29
C PHE A 514 -5.34 -3.77 -25.01
N ARG A 515 -6.27 -4.36 -25.76
CA ARG A 515 -7.70 -4.20 -25.56
C ARG A 515 -8.31 -5.51 -25.12
N VAL A 516 -9.15 -5.47 -24.10
CA VAL A 516 -10.09 -6.56 -23.77
C VAL A 516 -11.46 -6.23 -24.32
N ILE A 517 -12.15 -7.24 -24.85
CA ILE A 517 -13.59 -7.21 -25.08
C ILE A 517 -14.23 -8.28 -24.20
N ILE A 518 -15.12 -7.87 -23.30
CA ILE A 518 -15.93 -8.76 -22.46
C ILE A 518 -17.31 -8.86 -23.10
N THR A 519 -17.77 -10.08 -23.38
CA THR A 519 -19.11 -10.35 -23.92
C THR A 519 -19.92 -11.18 -22.92
N HIS A 520 -21.08 -10.69 -22.51
CA HIS A 520 -22.06 -11.50 -21.79
C HIS A 520 -22.87 -12.32 -22.79
N THR A 521 -22.59 -13.61 -22.83
CA THR A 521 -23.09 -14.58 -23.81
C THR A 521 -24.62 -14.67 -23.83
N PRO A 522 -25.33 -14.70 -22.69
CA PRO A 522 -26.79 -14.76 -22.69
C PRO A 522 -27.45 -13.53 -23.32
N SER A 523 -26.90 -12.31 -23.11
CA SER A 523 -27.49 -11.07 -23.65
C SER A 523 -26.87 -10.57 -24.95
N GLY A 524 -25.67 -11.05 -25.30
CA GLY A 524 -24.85 -10.49 -26.37
C GLY A 524 -24.22 -9.13 -26.05
N SER A 525 -24.44 -8.58 -24.84
CA SER A 525 -23.87 -7.28 -24.42
C SER A 525 -22.35 -7.32 -24.44
N LYS A 526 -21.72 -6.25 -24.93
CA LYS A 526 -20.26 -6.13 -25.00
C LYS A 526 -19.78 -4.87 -24.30
N ALA A 527 -18.65 -4.99 -23.62
CA ALA A 527 -17.87 -3.88 -23.10
C ALA A 527 -16.41 -4.08 -23.50
N ASN A 528 -15.66 -2.99 -23.64
CA ASN A 528 -14.23 -3.06 -23.89
C ASN A 528 -13.51 -2.01 -23.04
N ASP A 529 -12.24 -2.29 -22.79
CA ASP A 529 -11.33 -1.37 -22.13
C ASP A 529 -9.90 -1.63 -22.63
N THR A 530 -9.00 -0.68 -22.42
CA THR A 530 -7.61 -0.76 -22.86
C THR A 530 -6.63 -0.59 -21.72
N ILE A 531 -5.44 -1.17 -21.89
CA ILE A 531 -4.30 -1.05 -20.99
C ILE A 531 -3.03 -0.89 -21.82
N VAL A 532 -2.21 0.08 -21.45
CA VAL A 532 -0.88 0.30 -22.02
C VAL A 532 0.17 -0.33 -21.11
N VAL A 533 0.91 -1.30 -21.64
CA VAL A 533 2.09 -1.85 -20.98
C VAL A 533 3.33 -1.34 -21.70
N THR A 534 4.18 -0.62 -20.97
CA THR A 534 5.43 -0.08 -21.50
C THR A 534 6.60 -0.96 -21.10
N SER A 535 7.23 -1.59 -22.08
CA SER A 535 8.48 -2.33 -21.89
C SER A 535 9.62 -1.33 -21.74
N ASP A 536 10.29 -1.33 -20.60
CA ASP A 536 11.31 -0.34 -20.29
C ASP A 536 12.61 -0.98 -19.81
N ARG A 537 13.74 -0.48 -20.30
CA ARG A 537 15.08 -0.93 -19.89
C ARG A 537 15.93 0.25 -19.47
N SER A 538 15.37 1.11 -18.62
CA SER A 538 16.01 2.32 -18.09
C SER A 538 16.64 2.06 -16.73
N SER A 539 17.26 3.10 -16.15
CA SER A 539 17.76 3.07 -14.77
C SER A 539 16.64 3.07 -13.71
N THR A 540 15.37 3.10 -14.12
CA THR A 540 14.21 3.17 -13.22
C THR A 540 13.27 1.97 -13.34
N SER A 541 13.51 1.04 -14.28
CA SER A 541 12.78 -0.24 -14.33
C SER A 541 13.50 -1.31 -13.50
N PHE A 542 12.71 -2.10 -12.75
CA PHE A 542 13.21 -3.06 -11.77
C PHE A 542 12.60 -4.45 -11.94
N ASP A 543 13.36 -5.45 -11.48
CA ASP A 543 12.94 -6.83 -11.33
C ASP A 543 12.40 -7.08 -9.91
N HIS A 544 11.55 -8.08 -9.72
CA HIS A 544 10.97 -8.46 -8.43
C HIS A 544 11.39 -9.87 -7.98
N PRO A 545 12.68 -10.14 -7.73
CA PRO A 545 13.12 -11.46 -7.30
C PRO A 545 12.64 -11.79 -5.88
N VAL A 546 11.98 -12.93 -5.68
CA VAL A 546 11.51 -13.42 -4.38
C VAL A 546 12.44 -14.53 -3.88
N ILE A 547 12.97 -14.39 -2.66
CA ILE A 547 13.76 -15.44 -2.01
C ILE A 547 12.82 -16.49 -1.43
N ASP A 548 12.80 -17.69 -2.02
CA ASP A 548 11.93 -18.80 -1.62
C ASP A 548 12.49 -19.54 -0.41
N THR A 549 13.76 -19.93 -0.52
CA THR A 549 14.46 -20.68 0.51
C THR A 549 15.84 -20.08 0.73
N LEU A 550 16.26 -20.06 1.99
CA LEU A 550 17.58 -19.61 2.41
C LEU A 550 17.96 -20.47 3.62
N THR A 551 19.00 -21.28 3.47
CA THR A 551 19.46 -22.18 4.54
C THR A 551 20.93 -22.03 4.84
N TRP A 552 21.28 -22.32 6.09
CA TRP A 552 22.67 -22.47 6.49
C TRP A 552 22.83 -23.67 7.43
N ALA A 553 23.87 -24.47 7.20
CA ALA A 553 24.23 -25.62 8.01
C ALA A 553 25.71 -25.54 8.42
N SER A 554 26.04 -25.85 9.67
CA SER A 554 27.41 -25.78 10.21
C SER A 554 28.37 -26.84 9.65
N ARG A 555 27.91 -27.74 8.79
CA ARG A 555 28.72 -28.78 8.13
C ARG A 555 29.63 -28.19 7.03
N GLN A 556 30.77 -28.84 6.82
CA GLN A 556 31.73 -28.52 5.74
C GLN A 556 32.23 -27.06 5.76
N GLY A 557 32.44 -26.48 6.96
CA GLY A 557 32.85 -25.09 7.12
C GLY A 557 31.74 -24.07 6.82
N GLY A 558 30.48 -24.52 6.83
CA GLY A 558 29.30 -23.73 6.52
C GLY A 558 28.79 -24.02 5.11
N THR A 559 27.61 -24.62 5.00
CA THR A 559 26.93 -24.88 3.72
C THR A 559 25.72 -23.98 3.61
N ALA A 560 25.64 -23.18 2.55
CA ALA A 560 24.51 -22.31 2.28
C ALA A 560 23.78 -22.78 1.02
N THR A 561 22.45 -22.84 1.10
CA THR A 561 21.60 -23.05 -0.08
C THR A 561 20.59 -21.92 -0.20
N ALA A 562 20.29 -21.49 -1.42
CA ALA A 562 19.21 -20.56 -1.68
C ALA A 562 18.45 -20.92 -2.96
N SER A 563 17.15 -20.62 -2.97
CA SER A 563 16.30 -20.63 -4.16
C SER A 563 15.60 -19.30 -4.26
N VAL A 564 15.62 -18.70 -5.44
CA VAL A 564 15.08 -17.37 -5.68
C VAL A 564 14.33 -17.37 -7.00
N ARG A 565 13.07 -16.95 -7.00
CA ARG A 565 12.20 -16.91 -8.18
C ARG A 565 12.02 -15.47 -8.67
N THR A 566 11.92 -15.25 -9.97
CA THR A 566 11.72 -13.92 -10.58
C THR A 566 10.89 -14.06 -11.86
N GLU A 567 10.13 -13.02 -12.20
CA GLU A 567 9.45 -12.86 -13.49
C GLU A 567 10.35 -12.34 -14.62
N LEU A 568 11.63 -11.99 -14.37
CA LEU A 568 12.63 -11.70 -15.40
C LEU A 568 13.02 -13.00 -16.12
N VAL A 569 12.22 -13.33 -17.14
CA VAL A 569 12.35 -14.55 -17.94
C VAL A 569 13.34 -14.41 -19.10
N ASP A 570 13.86 -13.20 -19.36
CA ASP A 570 14.93 -12.96 -20.34
C ASP A 570 16.10 -13.96 -20.15
N ALA A 571 16.57 -14.53 -21.25
CA ALA A 571 17.73 -15.42 -21.24
C ALA A 571 19.03 -14.67 -20.91
N ALA A 572 19.08 -13.35 -21.16
CA ALA A 572 20.19 -12.50 -20.76
C ALA A 572 20.20 -12.16 -19.26
N GLY A 573 19.12 -12.49 -18.54
CA GLY A 573 18.99 -12.30 -17.10
C GLY A 573 19.93 -13.21 -16.31
N SER A 574 20.51 -12.69 -15.24
CA SER A 574 21.28 -13.45 -14.26
C SER A 574 21.06 -12.89 -12.86
N MET A 575 21.35 -13.69 -11.83
CA MET A 575 21.16 -13.26 -10.45
C MET A 575 22.38 -13.55 -9.60
N ARG A 576 22.65 -12.66 -8.65
CA ARG A 576 23.73 -12.79 -7.68
C ARG A 576 23.18 -12.68 -6.27
N ILE A 577 23.78 -13.44 -5.36
CA ILE A 577 23.50 -13.43 -3.94
C ILE A 577 24.71 -12.92 -3.16
N ILE A 578 24.45 -12.13 -2.12
CA ILE A 578 25.41 -11.60 -1.16
C ILE A 578 25.01 -12.12 0.22
N PHE A 579 25.96 -12.69 0.97
CA PHE A 579 25.74 -13.10 2.36
C PHE A 579 26.40 -12.08 3.30
N GLY A 580 25.62 -11.51 4.22
CA GLY A 580 26.04 -10.41 5.08
C GLY A 580 25.62 -9.03 4.55
N PRO A 581 26.16 -7.94 5.12
CA PRO A 581 25.85 -6.58 4.68
C PRO A 581 26.15 -6.38 3.20
N VAL A 582 25.31 -5.58 2.54
CA VAL A 582 25.46 -5.29 1.11
C VAL A 582 26.74 -4.48 0.82
N ALA A 583 27.08 -3.54 1.70
CA ALA A 583 28.29 -2.74 1.59
C ALA A 583 29.53 -3.62 1.85
N GLY A 584 30.36 -3.80 0.81
CA GLY A 584 31.57 -4.64 0.87
C GLY A 584 31.33 -6.14 0.80
N GLY A 585 30.08 -6.58 0.59
CA GLY A 585 29.72 -7.99 0.45
C GLY A 585 30.18 -8.58 -0.88
N VAL A 586 30.62 -9.84 -0.85
CA VAL A 586 31.04 -10.57 -2.06
C VAL A 586 29.82 -11.10 -2.81
N GLU A 587 29.63 -10.64 -4.04
CA GLU A 587 28.59 -11.16 -4.94
C GLU A 587 28.94 -12.55 -5.46
N ARG A 588 27.95 -13.45 -5.42
CA ARG A 588 28.09 -14.83 -5.87
C ARG A 588 27.02 -15.14 -6.89
N VAL A 589 27.43 -15.65 -8.06
CA VAL A 589 26.51 -15.98 -9.15
C VAL A 589 25.61 -17.15 -8.75
N MET A 590 24.32 -17.03 -9.07
CA MET A 590 23.34 -18.11 -8.92
C MET A 590 23.15 -18.86 -10.24
N THR A 591 22.80 -20.14 -10.15
CA THR A 591 22.52 -20.99 -11.31
C THR A 591 21.08 -20.81 -11.76
N ARG A 592 20.87 -20.38 -13.01
CA ARG A 592 19.55 -20.25 -13.63
C ARG A 592 18.93 -21.63 -13.87
N GLY A 593 17.68 -21.80 -13.45
CA GLY A 593 16.85 -22.98 -13.69
C GLY A 593 15.95 -22.83 -14.92
N ALA A 594 14.97 -23.73 -15.03
CA ALA A 594 13.96 -23.66 -16.07
C ALA A 594 12.96 -22.53 -15.81
N GLU A 595 12.37 -22.01 -16.89
CA GLU A 595 11.18 -21.16 -16.82
C GLU A 595 9.95 -22.04 -16.64
N ILE A 596 9.15 -21.77 -15.61
CA ILE A 596 7.90 -22.49 -15.32
C ILE A 596 6.84 -21.44 -14.98
N ASN A 597 5.73 -21.44 -15.72
CA ASN A 597 4.60 -20.51 -15.53
C ASN A 597 5.00 -19.03 -15.49
N GLY A 598 5.92 -18.61 -16.37
CA GLY A 598 6.36 -17.21 -16.44
C GLY A 598 7.30 -16.78 -15.33
N LYS A 599 7.87 -17.73 -14.57
CA LYS A 599 8.87 -17.47 -13.54
C LYS A 599 10.11 -18.30 -13.79
N VAL A 600 11.29 -17.74 -13.55
CA VAL A 600 12.56 -18.47 -13.54
C VAL A 600 13.03 -18.61 -12.09
N THR A 601 13.45 -19.82 -11.72
CA THR A 601 14.08 -20.07 -10.43
C THR A 601 15.60 -20.10 -10.58
N TYR A 602 16.31 -19.38 -9.74
CA TYR A 602 17.75 -19.42 -9.62
C TYR A 602 18.13 -20.08 -8.29
N THR A 603 19.13 -20.93 -8.34
CA THR A 603 19.59 -21.69 -7.17
C THR A 603 21.04 -21.38 -6.84
N PHE A 604 21.35 -21.40 -5.56
CA PHE A 604 22.71 -21.30 -5.05
C PHE A 604 22.98 -22.47 -4.11
N ASN A 605 24.13 -23.11 -4.27
CA ASN A 605 24.61 -24.14 -3.36
C ASN A 605 26.14 -24.03 -3.25
N ALA A 606 26.64 -23.73 -2.07
CA ALA A 606 28.07 -23.69 -1.82
C ALA A 606 28.43 -24.03 -0.38
N ARG A 607 29.66 -24.52 -0.21
CA ARG A 607 30.31 -24.75 1.08
C ARG A 607 31.26 -23.61 1.44
N SER A 608 31.84 -23.67 2.65
CA SER A 608 32.76 -22.65 3.18
C SER A 608 32.13 -21.24 3.21
N ILE A 609 30.83 -21.17 3.47
CA ILE A 609 30.11 -19.91 3.66
C ILE A 609 30.00 -19.66 5.17
N PRO A 610 30.62 -18.60 5.72
CA PRO A 610 30.45 -18.24 7.12
C PRO A 610 28.97 -18.09 7.50
N SER A 611 28.62 -18.31 8.77
CA SER A 611 27.28 -18.04 9.24
C SER A 611 26.91 -16.58 8.96
N TYR A 612 25.71 -16.35 8.44
CA TYR A 612 25.20 -15.04 8.10
C TYR A 612 23.84 -14.83 8.78
N THR A 613 23.42 -13.57 8.91
CA THR A 613 22.10 -13.19 9.44
C THR A 613 21.25 -12.47 8.39
N LEU A 614 21.80 -12.30 7.19
CA LEU A 614 21.21 -11.56 6.08
C LEU A 614 21.74 -12.16 4.77
N ALA A 615 20.86 -12.32 3.79
CA ALA A 615 21.25 -12.47 2.41
C ALA A 615 20.49 -11.46 1.53
N THR A 616 21.15 -10.93 0.52
CA THR A 616 20.59 -9.99 -0.45
C THR A 616 20.78 -10.53 -1.85
N VAL A 617 19.75 -10.45 -2.69
CA VAL A 617 19.80 -10.85 -4.09
C VAL A 617 19.72 -9.64 -5.00
N ARG A 618 20.39 -9.73 -6.14
CA ARG A 618 20.46 -8.69 -7.16
C ARG A 618 20.31 -9.30 -8.53
N SER A 619 19.45 -8.71 -9.34
CA SER A 619 19.24 -9.10 -10.73
C SER A 619 20.17 -8.30 -11.64
N TYR A 620 20.67 -8.95 -12.68
CA TYR A 620 21.54 -8.37 -13.70
C TYR A 620 21.00 -8.77 -15.06
N ILE A 621 21.25 -7.93 -16.05
CA ILE A 621 21.04 -8.33 -17.44
C ILE A 621 22.32 -8.12 -18.22
N THR A 622 22.65 -9.11 -19.05
CA THR A 622 23.80 -9.06 -19.93
C THR A 622 23.52 -8.09 -21.07
N VAL A 623 24.40 -7.10 -21.26
CA VAL A 623 24.39 -6.14 -22.36
C VAL A 623 25.75 -6.21 -23.04
N GLY A 624 25.77 -6.75 -24.26
CA GLY A 624 27.03 -7.12 -24.92
C GLY A 624 27.78 -8.18 -24.11
N SER A 625 28.98 -7.85 -23.64
CA SER A 625 29.80 -8.72 -22.77
C SER A 625 29.72 -8.36 -21.27
N SER A 626 28.96 -7.32 -20.89
CA SER A 626 28.91 -6.81 -19.52
C SER A 626 27.61 -7.17 -18.82
N ALA A 627 27.70 -7.61 -17.57
CA ALA A 627 26.54 -7.77 -16.70
C ALA A 627 26.21 -6.42 -16.05
N VAL A 628 25.08 -5.84 -16.43
CA VAL A 628 24.60 -4.57 -15.88
C VAL A 628 23.62 -4.86 -14.75
N LEU A 629 23.81 -4.25 -13.59
CA LEU A 629 22.88 -4.35 -12.47
C LEU A 629 21.53 -3.80 -12.90
N VAL A 630 20.47 -4.57 -12.70
CA VAL A 630 19.10 -4.08 -12.82
C VAL A 630 18.87 -3.11 -11.66
N PRO A 631 18.60 -1.83 -11.94
CA PRO A 631 18.25 -0.87 -10.90
C PRO A 631 16.99 -1.33 -10.19
N GLY A 632 16.89 -1.08 -8.89
CA GLY A 632 15.72 -1.51 -8.14
C GLY A 632 16.02 -1.78 -6.68
N PRO A 633 14.96 -2.00 -5.90
CA PRO A 633 15.08 -2.34 -4.49
C PRO A 633 15.88 -3.63 -4.31
N GLN A 634 16.77 -3.61 -3.32
CA GLN A 634 17.55 -4.79 -2.97
C GLN A 634 16.70 -5.77 -2.17
N VAL A 635 16.33 -6.89 -2.79
CA VAL A 635 15.56 -7.91 -2.07
C VAL A 635 16.45 -8.63 -1.09
N SER A 636 16.10 -8.53 0.18
CA SER A 636 16.87 -9.09 1.28
C SER A 636 16.00 -10.00 2.14
N SER A 637 16.62 -11.02 2.74
CA SER A 637 15.99 -11.90 3.72
C SER A 637 16.91 -12.09 4.93
N THR A 638 16.32 -11.98 6.12
CA THR A 638 16.95 -12.31 7.41
C THR A 638 16.51 -13.69 7.93
N THR A 639 15.59 -14.35 7.23
CA THR A 639 14.99 -15.62 7.65
C THR A 639 15.79 -16.78 7.07
N ILE A 640 16.57 -17.42 7.93
CA ILE A 640 17.53 -18.47 7.57
C ILE A 640 17.12 -19.75 8.27
N THR A 641 16.73 -20.75 7.49
CA THR A 641 16.36 -22.07 8.02
C THR A 641 17.63 -22.88 8.31
N PRO A 642 17.70 -23.61 9.45
CA PRO A 642 18.74 -24.61 9.65
C PRO A 642 18.72 -25.67 8.53
N GLY A 643 19.86 -25.93 7.89
CA GLY A 643 19.98 -26.84 6.73
C GLY A 643 20.67 -28.17 6.98
#